data_AF-A0A0D2FU23-F1
#
_entry.id   AF-A0A0D2FU23-F1
#
_cell.length_a   1.000
_cell.length_b   1.000
_cell.length_c   1.000
_cell.angle_alpha   90.00
_cell.angle_beta   90.00
_cell.angle_gamma   90.00
#
_symmetry.space_group_name_H-M   'P 1'
#
loop_
_entity.id
_entity.type
_entity.pdbx_description
1 polymer ?
#
loop_
_entity_poly.entity_id
_entity_poly.type
_entity_poly.pdbx_seq_one_letter_code
_entity_poly.pdbx_strand_id
1 'polypeptide(L)'
;MNASNQEAGQGQKRIPTIQEMESWNDEQLLEWIRQTQPHIFRHNEDIVTFKAAKISGFAFSKYAEDLDFFREIHLPLGVYKALAALASEFSKQNNQPNKTAGQKRKENETDSSTEPPISPKRRQKYEDEDELIQLATEANKRRKAIKNMITQMNDAPDQHSDSVNSLPGAVDKLSDPTLNHILDFPFIDTIPERFKEPDIAEGKWLYMGRTMFKDFLHEVKKVREERFYRRCWLYGTQGFGKSHLLAALVCYFVAQDERVVYLPDCRSLLDDPVSYVVAAMLFAWADDFTTQKKIMALNTEDQIRKFFKSQKNKNVVFVVDQINALMSDSIRNREMALTLHDWVIGFTSSHKAILSSSANCTNDLKVFNCQNSDWVVPAYGGFTKTEMEQWWKQHEGIDKRGYSENDVEDFTGCIPLLLKQCVKDGKINLTTTELRQIYGNSVGFTQLVKSTATDTNWEWYCDYVKACVRNEPVPDEWRQFLELIDHRYFYRDEDDIGRYTCGLVRDAVTNKLLELDVTFIDINFLNSLPHFIHNRSVVGFMMEYAILASIRSQGLRVGEWGSKGMELSFFQTQPVIQSDIRDYPVLYRPRQTNYKTIDGMIVFIKDPKRTAKRKRPILLLFPLQITVAKTHSNSYRGFLDEYRQWAEQQLSTFDIKLEFLWITPKKRDVISHPPDSPWPRHQERYIPFSEVSTDIWIKYRRAEKSKKKEGRERGGDNKKKAEEEANEEESNEEEADEEVDKEESNEEEAEEEAEEEEVEEDQRSGRITRSKAKRSRAKRSRAR
;
A
#
# COMPACT_ATOMS: atom_id res chain seq x y z
N MET A 1 25.28 -11.90 -78.47
CA MET A 1 24.93 -12.46 -77.16
C MET A 1 24.13 -11.41 -76.41
N ASN A 2 22.81 -11.56 -76.40
CA ASN A 2 21.88 -10.83 -75.53
C ASN A 2 21.04 -11.91 -74.85
N ALA A 3 21.08 -11.97 -73.52
CA ALA A 3 20.22 -12.83 -72.74
C ALA A 3 19.34 -11.96 -71.85
N SER A 4 18.04 -12.17 -72.06
CA SER A 4 16.89 -11.48 -71.49
C SER A 4 16.76 -11.73 -69.99
N ASN A 5 16.46 -10.65 -69.26
CA ASN A 5 15.84 -10.72 -67.94
C ASN A 5 14.44 -11.35 -68.06
N GLN A 6 14.14 -12.33 -67.22
CA GLN A 6 12.79 -12.71 -66.84
C GLN A 6 12.66 -12.48 -65.34
N GLU A 7 11.75 -11.56 -64.98
CA GLU A 7 11.28 -11.34 -63.62
C GLU A 7 10.53 -12.59 -63.13
N ALA A 8 10.95 -13.12 -61.98
CA ALA A 8 10.20 -14.14 -61.26
C ALA A 8 9.09 -13.46 -60.45
N GLY A 9 7.84 -13.85 -60.73
CA GLY A 9 6.64 -13.31 -60.09
C GLY A 9 6.59 -13.54 -58.57
N GLN A 10 5.91 -12.61 -57.90
CA GLN A 10 5.51 -12.72 -56.49
C GLN A 10 4.70 -14.00 -56.27
N GLY A 11 5.33 -15.02 -55.70
CA GLY A 11 4.64 -16.22 -55.25
C GLY A 11 3.61 -15.86 -54.18
N GLN A 12 2.39 -16.39 -54.29
CA GLN A 12 1.40 -16.35 -53.23
C GLN A 12 2.05 -16.79 -51.91
N LYS A 13 1.82 -16.02 -50.83
CA LYS A 13 2.25 -16.35 -49.47
C LYS A 13 1.72 -17.74 -49.09
N ARG A 14 2.54 -18.78 -49.28
CA ARG A 14 2.17 -20.16 -48.93
C ARG A 14 2.25 -20.28 -47.42
N ILE A 15 1.10 -20.50 -46.78
CA ILE A 15 1.02 -20.84 -45.36
C ILE A 15 1.64 -22.25 -45.20
N PRO A 16 2.61 -22.44 -44.29
CA PRO A 16 3.22 -23.76 -44.04
C PRO A 16 2.20 -24.73 -43.44
N THR A 17 2.41 -26.02 -43.63
CA THR A 17 1.65 -27.07 -42.91
C THR A 17 2.13 -27.19 -41.46
N ILE A 18 1.33 -27.79 -40.57
CA ILE A 18 1.75 -28.06 -39.16
C ILE A 18 3.08 -28.81 -39.14
N GLN A 19 3.22 -29.88 -39.93
CA GLN A 19 4.46 -30.68 -39.97
C GLN A 19 5.66 -29.86 -40.46
N GLU A 20 5.46 -28.97 -41.44
CA GLU A 20 6.51 -28.04 -41.88
C GLU A 20 6.88 -27.07 -40.76
N MET A 21 5.90 -26.42 -40.11
CA MET A 21 6.14 -25.46 -39.02
C MET A 21 6.82 -26.13 -37.80
N GLU A 22 6.38 -27.31 -37.39
CA GLU A 22 6.97 -28.03 -36.25
C GLU A 22 8.42 -28.45 -36.52
N SER A 23 8.82 -28.59 -37.79
CA SER A 23 10.20 -28.89 -38.19
C SER A 23 11.12 -27.67 -38.22
N TRP A 24 10.59 -26.45 -38.07
CA TRP A 24 11.38 -25.22 -38.19
C TRP A 24 12.21 -24.91 -36.94
N ASN A 25 13.45 -24.49 -37.18
CA ASN A 25 14.27 -23.84 -36.17
C ASN A 25 13.86 -22.37 -35.96
N ASP A 26 14.49 -21.70 -34.99
CA ASP A 26 14.18 -20.32 -34.63
C ASP A 26 14.45 -19.33 -35.76
N GLU A 27 15.44 -19.56 -36.63
CA GLU A 27 15.68 -18.70 -37.79
C GLU A 27 14.63 -18.85 -38.89
N GLN A 28 14.21 -20.08 -39.19
CA GLN A 28 13.17 -20.37 -40.18
C GLN A 28 11.81 -19.80 -39.73
N LEU A 29 11.48 -19.96 -38.44
CA LEU A 29 10.29 -19.37 -37.85
C LEU A 29 10.32 -17.84 -37.92
N LEU A 30 11.44 -17.23 -37.52
CA LEU A 30 11.59 -15.77 -37.56
C LEU A 30 11.41 -15.21 -38.98
N GLU A 31 12.01 -15.86 -39.99
CA GLU A 31 11.89 -15.42 -41.38
C GLU A 31 10.44 -15.47 -41.86
N TRP A 32 9.72 -16.55 -41.54
CA TRP A 32 8.30 -16.66 -41.87
C TRP A 32 7.45 -15.60 -41.15
N ILE A 33 7.73 -15.33 -39.87
CA ILE A 33 7.03 -14.27 -39.11
C ILE A 33 7.24 -12.92 -39.79
N ARG A 34 8.46 -12.59 -40.23
CA ARG A 34 8.75 -11.32 -40.93
C ARG A 34 8.06 -11.22 -42.29
N GLN A 35 7.92 -12.33 -43.02
CA GLN A 35 7.21 -12.35 -44.30
C GLN A 35 5.68 -12.25 -44.12
N THR A 36 5.16 -12.84 -43.04
CA THR A 36 3.73 -12.89 -42.75
C THR A 36 3.24 -11.58 -42.14
N GLN A 37 3.93 -11.09 -41.11
CA GLN A 37 3.66 -9.83 -40.42
C GLN A 37 4.95 -8.98 -40.29
N PRO A 38 5.32 -8.21 -41.33
CA PRO A 38 6.59 -7.46 -41.35
C PRO A 38 6.72 -6.37 -40.27
N HIS A 39 5.61 -5.99 -39.62
CA HIS A 39 5.56 -4.95 -38.58
C HIS A 39 5.44 -5.50 -37.15
N ILE A 40 5.47 -6.82 -36.96
CA ILE A 40 5.37 -7.44 -35.63
C ILE A 40 6.59 -7.13 -34.76
N PHE A 41 7.78 -7.09 -35.36
CA PHE A 41 9.01 -6.62 -34.75
C PHE A 41 9.25 -5.17 -35.18
N ARG A 42 9.01 -4.21 -34.27
CA ARG A 42 9.09 -2.77 -34.59
C ARG A 42 10.52 -2.26 -34.50
N HIS A 43 11.36 -2.92 -33.68
CA HIS A 43 12.74 -2.56 -33.45
C HIS A 43 13.68 -3.75 -33.66
N ASN A 44 14.93 -3.47 -34.01
CA ASN A 44 15.96 -4.52 -34.15
C ASN A 44 16.19 -5.30 -32.84
N GLU A 45 15.97 -4.65 -31.69
CA GLU A 45 16.06 -5.27 -30.37
C GLU A 45 15.01 -6.36 -30.14
N ASP A 46 13.82 -6.22 -30.73
CA ASP A 46 12.77 -7.26 -30.64
C ASP A 46 13.24 -8.54 -31.35
N ILE A 47 13.92 -8.38 -32.49
CA ILE A 47 14.49 -9.49 -33.26
C ILE A 47 15.61 -10.18 -32.47
N VAL A 48 16.49 -9.40 -31.83
CA VAL A 48 17.57 -9.93 -30.99
C VAL A 48 17.01 -10.70 -29.80
N THR A 49 15.99 -10.15 -29.14
CA THR A 49 15.34 -10.78 -27.98
C THR A 49 14.60 -12.06 -28.38
N PHE A 50 13.88 -12.05 -29.50
CA PHE A 50 13.21 -13.23 -30.04
C PHE A 50 14.21 -14.34 -30.39
N LYS A 51 15.34 -13.99 -31.03
CA LYS A 51 16.43 -14.95 -31.32
C LYS A 51 17.07 -15.51 -30.05
N ALA A 52 17.28 -14.68 -29.04
CA ALA A 52 17.85 -15.13 -27.77
C ALA A 52 16.97 -16.17 -27.07
N ALA A 53 15.65 -16.10 -27.25
CA ALA A 53 14.68 -17.05 -26.71
C ALA A 53 14.68 -18.42 -27.42
N LYS A 54 15.29 -18.55 -28.61
CA LYS A 54 15.41 -19.81 -29.38
C LYS A 54 14.10 -20.59 -29.52
N ILE A 55 13.02 -19.88 -29.83
CA ILE A 55 11.68 -20.48 -29.96
C ILE A 55 11.63 -21.27 -31.28
N SER A 56 11.49 -22.59 -31.20
CA SER A 56 11.27 -23.44 -32.37
C SER A 56 9.85 -23.32 -32.89
N GLY A 57 9.61 -23.69 -34.15
CA GLY A 57 8.26 -23.70 -34.71
C GLY A 57 7.31 -24.66 -33.99
N PHE A 58 7.83 -25.76 -33.43
CA PHE A 58 7.07 -26.63 -32.52
C PHE A 58 6.61 -25.92 -31.24
N ALA A 59 7.51 -25.22 -30.55
CA ALA A 59 7.16 -24.45 -29.36
C ALA A 59 6.15 -23.34 -29.69
N PHE A 60 6.38 -22.63 -30.79
CA PHE A 60 5.49 -21.59 -31.28
C PHE A 60 4.06 -22.09 -31.55
N SER A 61 3.93 -23.24 -32.23
CA SER A 61 2.63 -23.87 -32.50
C SER A 61 1.93 -24.38 -31.22
N LYS A 62 2.71 -24.99 -30.31
CA LYS A 62 2.18 -25.60 -29.08
C LYS A 62 1.63 -24.58 -28.08
N TYR A 63 2.27 -23.42 -27.98
CA TYR A 63 1.90 -22.34 -27.05
C TYR A 63 1.01 -21.27 -27.72
N ALA A 64 0.31 -21.62 -28.80
CA ALA A 64 -0.71 -20.77 -29.39
C ALA A 64 -1.74 -20.33 -28.32
N GLU A 65 -2.03 -19.03 -28.23
CA GLU A 65 -2.89 -18.40 -27.20
C GLU A 65 -2.34 -18.34 -25.76
N ASP A 66 -1.17 -18.91 -25.49
CA ASP A 66 -0.52 -18.82 -24.18
C ASP A 66 0.25 -17.49 -24.05
N LEU A 67 -0.45 -16.45 -23.57
CA LEU A 67 0.15 -15.13 -23.34
C LEU A 67 1.25 -15.14 -22.30
N ASP A 68 1.25 -16.09 -21.37
CA ASP A 68 2.24 -16.16 -20.29
C ASP A 68 3.57 -16.67 -20.82
N PHE A 69 3.54 -17.68 -21.70
CA PHE A 69 4.73 -18.16 -22.41
C PHE A 69 5.45 -17.04 -23.17
N PHE A 70 4.72 -16.24 -23.95
CA PHE A 70 5.33 -15.14 -24.71
C PHE A 70 5.60 -13.88 -23.86
N ARG A 71 5.08 -13.79 -22.64
CA ARG A 71 5.43 -12.73 -21.68
C ARG A 71 6.80 -13.01 -21.04
N GLU A 72 7.11 -14.28 -20.76
CA GLU A 72 8.36 -14.70 -20.10
C GLU A 72 9.62 -14.44 -20.95
N ILE A 73 9.48 -14.30 -22.26
CA ILE A 73 10.59 -13.99 -23.19
C ILE A 73 10.96 -12.49 -23.23
N HIS A 74 10.41 -11.67 -22.34
CA HIS A 74 10.72 -10.25 -22.16
C HIS A 74 10.52 -9.34 -23.39
N LEU A 75 9.73 -9.79 -24.37
CA LEU A 75 9.31 -8.96 -25.50
C LEU A 75 8.31 -7.88 -25.05
N PRO A 76 8.22 -6.74 -25.76
CA PRO A 76 7.19 -5.74 -25.48
C PRO A 76 5.77 -6.32 -25.59
N LEU A 77 4.84 -5.78 -24.79
CA LEU A 77 3.43 -6.22 -24.72
C LEU A 77 2.78 -6.43 -26.09
N GLY A 78 2.93 -5.45 -26.98
CA GLY A 78 2.36 -5.52 -28.32
C GLY A 78 2.98 -6.61 -29.19
N VAL A 79 4.28 -6.88 -29.05
CA VAL A 79 5.00 -7.88 -29.85
C VAL A 79 4.57 -9.28 -29.42
N TYR A 80 4.55 -9.55 -28.11
CA TYR A 80 4.21 -10.89 -27.65
C TYR A 80 2.72 -11.24 -27.79
N LYS A 81 1.81 -10.25 -27.62
CA LYS A 81 0.39 -10.43 -27.94
C LYS A 81 0.17 -10.74 -29.42
N ALA A 82 0.87 -10.03 -30.32
CA ALA A 82 0.80 -10.29 -31.75
C ALA A 82 1.36 -11.66 -32.12
N LEU A 83 2.44 -12.11 -31.46
CA LEU A 83 3.00 -13.45 -31.67
C LEU A 83 2.03 -14.56 -31.21
N ALA A 84 1.41 -14.39 -30.05
CA ALA A 84 0.41 -15.34 -29.54
C ALA A 84 -0.83 -15.43 -30.46
N ALA A 85 -1.29 -14.28 -30.99
CA ALA A 85 -2.38 -14.21 -31.96
C ALA A 85 -2.00 -14.88 -33.29
N LEU A 86 -0.78 -14.64 -33.79
CA LEU A 86 -0.27 -15.26 -35.02
C LEU A 86 -0.14 -16.79 -34.88
N ALA A 87 0.32 -17.28 -33.72
CA ALA A 87 0.37 -18.71 -33.41
C ALA A 87 -1.04 -19.34 -33.34
N SER A 88 -2.01 -18.63 -32.74
CA SER A 88 -3.42 -19.02 -32.70
C SER A 88 -4.03 -19.14 -34.10
N GLU A 89 -3.81 -18.13 -34.95
CA GLU A 89 -4.32 -18.12 -36.32
C GLU A 89 -3.79 -19.30 -37.12
N PHE A 90 -2.49 -19.60 -36.99
CA PHE A 90 -1.85 -20.75 -37.60
C PHE A 90 -2.46 -22.09 -37.15
N SER A 91 -2.68 -22.25 -35.84
CA SER A 91 -3.27 -23.47 -35.26
C SER A 91 -4.73 -23.68 -35.72
N LYS A 92 -5.51 -22.61 -35.80
CA LYS A 92 -6.93 -22.66 -36.22
C LYS A 92 -7.11 -23.03 -37.70
N GLN A 93 -6.26 -22.51 -38.59
CA GLN A 93 -6.36 -22.77 -40.03
C GLN A 93 -6.13 -24.24 -40.40
N ASN A 94 -5.34 -24.98 -39.62
CA ASN A 94 -5.03 -26.39 -39.87
C ASN A 94 -6.02 -27.39 -39.24
N ASN A 95 -6.93 -26.93 -38.36
CA ASN A 95 -7.99 -27.76 -37.77
C ASN A 95 -9.25 -27.90 -38.66
N GLN A 96 -9.27 -27.31 -39.86
CA GLN A 96 -10.35 -27.56 -40.83
C GLN A 96 -10.04 -28.79 -41.68
N PRO A 97 -10.89 -29.84 -41.68
CA PRO A 97 -10.68 -31.01 -42.52
C PRO A 97 -10.85 -30.66 -44.01
N ASN A 98 -9.83 -30.98 -44.80
CA ASN A 98 -9.75 -30.87 -46.27
C ASN A 98 -11.09 -31.20 -46.98
N LYS A 99 -11.86 -30.17 -47.35
CA LYS A 99 -12.94 -30.28 -48.34
C LYS A 99 -12.39 -30.00 -49.74
N THR A 100 -11.67 -30.97 -50.30
CA THR A 100 -11.42 -30.98 -51.76
C THR A 100 -11.27 -32.41 -52.28
N ALA A 101 -12.38 -33.10 -52.49
CA ALA A 101 -12.45 -34.22 -53.42
C ALA A 101 -13.90 -34.46 -53.89
N GLY A 102 -14.19 -34.04 -55.12
CA GLY A 102 -15.27 -34.61 -55.93
C GLY A 102 -16.43 -33.66 -56.23
N GLN A 103 -16.45 -33.11 -57.45
CA GLN A 103 -17.56 -33.38 -58.39
C GLN A 103 -17.24 -32.95 -59.83
N LYS A 104 -17.70 -33.81 -60.74
CA LYS A 104 -17.54 -33.81 -62.19
C LYS A 104 -18.44 -32.77 -62.90
N ARG A 105 -17.92 -32.29 -64.04
CA ARG A 105 -18.57 -31.86 -65.30
C ARG A 105 -20.12 -31.92 -65.39
N LYS A 106 -20.74 -30.80 -65.79
CA LYS A 106 -21.51 -30.67 -67.06
C LYS A 106 -22.00 -29.23 -67.37
N GLU A 107 -21.66 -28.79 -68.59
CA GLU A 107 -22.34 -27.94 -69.60
C GLU A 107 -23.32 -26.78 -69.27
N ASN A 108 -22.95 -25.63 -69.86
CA ASN A 108 -23.71 -24.63 -70.67
C ASN A 108 -24.67 -23.57 -70.08
N GLU A 109 -24.39 -22.31 -70.53
CA GLU A 109 -25.29 -21.18 -70.88
C GLU A 109 -26.13 -20.55 -69.73
N THR A 110 -26.26 -19.23 -69.51
CA THR A 110 -26.01 -17.98 -70.26
C THR A 110 -26.00 -16.80 -69.26
N ASP A 111 -25.32 -15.70 -69.61
CA ASP A 111 -25.60 -14.28 -69.28
C ASP A 111 -25.96 -13.83 -67.83
N SER A 112 -25.10 -13.02 -67.21
CA SER A 112 -25.29 -11.55 -67.08
C SER A 112 -24.59 -10.91 -65.87
N SER A 113 -24.06 -9.71 -66.13
CA SER A 113 -23.56 -8.64 -65.24
C SER A 113 -22.36 -8.91 -64.33
N THR A 114 -21.21 -8.45 -64.83
CA THR A 114 -19.97 -8.08 -64.16
C THR A 114 -20.17 -6.97 -63.11
N GLU A 115 -19.82 -7.25 -61.86
CA GLU A 115 -19.33 -6.23 -60.91
C GLU A 115 -17.83 -6.48 -60.68
N PRO A 116 -16.95 -5.47 -60.75
CA PRO A 116 -15.51 -5.70 -60.65
C PRO A 116 -15.11 -6.09 -59.22
N PRO A 117 -14.04 -6.90 -59.05
CA PRO A 117 -13.62 -7.38 -57.75
C PRO A 117 -13.17 -6.22 -56.86
N ILE A 118 -13.86 -6.05 -55.73
CA ILE A 118 -13.57 -5.05 -54.71
C ILE A 118 -12.17 -5.30 -54.15
N SER A 119 -11.33 -4.26 -54.16
CA SER A 119 -9.95 -4.32 -53.70
C SER A 119 -9.83 -4.55 -52.18
N PRO A 120 -8.75 -5.19 -51.68
CA PRO A 120 -8.58 -5.53 -50.25
C PRO A 120 -8.68 -4.34 -49.30
N LYS A 121 -8.20 -3.15 -49.72
CA LYS A 121 -8.28 -1.90 -48.94
C LYS A 121 -9.71 -1.42 -48.69
N ARG A 122 -10.66 -1.79 -49.56
CA ARG A 122 -12.06 -1.40 -49.38
C ARG A 122 -12.77 -2.33 -48.39
N ARG A 123 -12.39 -3.61 -48.31
CA ARG A 123 -12.95 -4.56 -47.33
C ARG A 123 -12.59 -4.21 -45.89
N GLN A 124 -11.33 -3.88 -45.64
CA GLN A 124 -10.87 -3.49 -44.30
C GLN A 124 -11.56 -2.20 -43.79
N LYS A 125 -11.82 -1.24 -44.69
CA LYS A 125 -12.59 -0.03 -44.34
C LYS A 125 -14.06 -0.31 -43.96
N TYR A 126 -14.69 -1.32 -44.58
CA TYR A 126 -16.05 -1.70 -44.22
C TYR A 126 -16.10 -2.45 -42.88
N GLU A 127 -15.10 -3.29 -42.58
CA GLU A 127 -14.99 -3.97 -41.29
C GLU A 127 -14.77 -2.97 -40.13
N ASP A 128 -13.87 -2.00 -40.29
CA ASP A 128 -13.62 -0.94 -39.28
C ASP A 128 -14.86 -0.04 -39.04
N GLU A 129 -15.62 0.28 -40.10
CA GLU A 129 -16.87 1.06 -39.98
C GLU A 129 -17.95 0.25 -39.25
N ASP A 130 -18.08 -1.04 -39.51
CA ASP A 130 -19.06 -1.92 -38.85
C ASP A 130 -18.74 -2.09 -37.35
N GLU A 131 -17.47 -2.21 -36.97
CA GLU A 131 -17.05 -2.28 -35.56
C GLU A 131 -17.42 -1.01 -34.79
N LEU A 132 -17.16 0.18 -35.36
CA LEU A 132 -17.53 1.45 -34.73
C LEU A 132 -19.06 1.62 -34.60
N ILE A 133 -19.85 1.09 -35.55
CA ILE A 133 -21.31 1.11 -35.46
C ILE A 133 -21.79 0.22 -34.32
N GLN A 134 -21.17 -0.95 -34.15
CA GLN A 134 -21.47 -1.85 -33.03
C GLN A 134 -21.13 -1.18 -31.69
N LEU A 135 -19.95 -0.55 -31.59
CA LEU A 135 -19.56 0.22 -30.40
C LEU A 135 -20.54 1.35 -30.09
N ALA A 136 -20.97 2.11 -31.09
CA ALA A 136 -21.96 3.19 -30.91
C ALA A 136 -23.34 2.67 -30.45
N THR A 137 -23.74 1.49 -30.95
CA THR A 137 -25.00 0.84 -30.56
C THR A 137 -24.94 0.34 -29.11
N GLU A 138 -23.85 -0.33 -28.74
CA GLU A 138 -23.63 -0.80 -27.37
C GLU A 138 -23.51 0.37 -26.39
N ALA A 139 -22.87 1.47 -26.80
CA ALA A 139 -22.80 2.72 -26.04
C ALA A 139 -24.17 3.25 -25.66
N ASN A 140 -25.11 3.27 -26.61
CA ASN A 140 -26.48 3.74 -26.38
C ASN A 140 -27.22 2.83 -25.40
N LYS A 141 -27.12 1.51 -25.61
CA LYS A 141 -27.71 0.50 -24.74
C LYS A 141 -27.19 0.63 -23.32
N ARG A 142 -25.87 0.70 -23.14
CA ARG A 142 -25.22 0.80 -21.82
C ARG A 142 -25.54 2.10 -21.12
N ARG A 143 -25.50 3.24 -21.82
CA ARG A 143 -25.86 4.54 -21.26
C ARG A 143 -27.31 4.57 -20.77
N LYS A 144 -28.24 3.98 -21.52
CA LYS A 144 -29.66 3.85 -21.10
C LYS A 144 -29.82 2.95 -19.89
N ALA A 145 -29.11 1.83 -19.84
CA ALA A 145 -29.16 0.91 -18.71
C ALA A 145 -28.65 1.58 -17.42
N ILE A 146 -27.50 2.27 -17.48
CA ILE A 146 -26.96 3.07 -16.36
C ILE A 146 -27.98 4.11 -15.90
N LYS A 147 -28.55 4.89 -16.83
CA LYS A 147 -29.57 5.89 -16.50
C LYS A 147 -30.74 5.26 -15.75
N ASN A 148 -31.29 4.17 -16.26
CA ASN A 148 -32.42 3.49 -15.64
C ASN A 148 -32.07 2.98 -14.23
N MET A 149 -30.90 2.38 -14.04
CA MET A 149 -30.45 1.87 -12.73
C MET A 149 -30.34 2.98 -11.70
N ILE A 150 -29.68 4.08 -12.03
CA ILE A 150 -29.50 5.20 -11.09
C ILE A 150 -30.82 5.94 -10.84
N THR A 151 -31.68 6.12 -11.85
CA THR A 151 -33.01 6.71 -11.64
C THR A 151 -33.89 5.82 -10.76
N GLN A 152 -33.79 4.49 -10.86
CA GLN A 152 -34.49 3.56 -9.96
C GLN A 152 -33.96 3.60 -8.52
N MET A 153 -32.67 3.90 -8.33
CA MET A 153 -32.11 4.12 -6.99
C MET A 153 -32.70 5.35 -6.32
N ASN A 154 -33.13 6.34 -7.09
CA ASN A 154 -33.80 7.52 -6.57
C ASN A 154 -35.28 7.17 -6.29
N ASP A 155 -35.58 6.65 -5.09
CA ASP A 155 -36.95 6.35 -4.66
C ASP A 155 -37.88 7.57 -4.91
N ALA A 156 -39.17 7.32 -5.18
CA ALA A 156 -40.15 8.28 -5.71
C ALA A 156 -40.01 9.71 -5.11
N PRO A 157 -40.18 10.77 -5.92
CA PRO A 157 -39.84 12.13 -5.52
C PRO A 157 -40.79 12.59 -4.40
N ASP A 158 -40.34 12.54 -3.15
CA ASP A 158 -40.95 13.36 -2.11
C ASP A 158 -40.79 14.82 -2.55
N GLN A 159 -41.92 15.43 -2.91
CA GLN A 159 -42.03 16.78 -3.48
C GLN A 159 -41.70 17.91 -2.48
N HIS A 160 -40.94 17.62 -1.43
CA HIS A 160 -40.59 18.58 -0.39
C HIS A 160 -39.12 18.49 -0.04
N SER A 161 -38.27 19.02 -0.91
CA SER A 161 -36.95 19.48 -0.49
C SER A 161 -36.36 20.39 -1.56
N ASP A 162 -36.06 21.63 -1.17
CA ASP A 162 -35.22 22.59 -1.88
C ASP A 162 -33.76 22.08 -2.01
N SER A 163 -33.55 20.83 -2.42
CA SER A 163 -32.20 20.27 -2.52
C SER A 163 -31.54 20.69 -3.84
N VAL A 164 -30.27 21.07 -3.72
CA VAL A 164 -29.30 21.38 -4.78
C VAL A 164 -28.99 20.14 -5.66
N ASN A 165 -29.62 18.98 -5.42
CA ASN A 165 -29.38 17.70 -6.07
C ASN A 165 -30.61 17.24 -6.87
N SER A 166 -30.44 16.96 -8.17
CA SER A 166 -31.51 16.48 -9.03
C SER A 166 -31.91 15.01 -8.77
N LEU A 167 -31.06 14.23 -8.09
CA LEU A 167 -31.30 12.83 -7.73
C LEU A 167 -30.79 12.52 -6.29
N PRO A 168 -31.38 13.14 -5.25
CA PRO A 168 -30.84 13.08 -3.88
C PRO A 168 -30.84 11.66 -3.31
N GLY A 169 -31.87 10.85 -3.57
CA GLY A 169 -31.94 9.46 -3.08
C GLY A 169 -30.88 8.55 -3.66
N ALA A 170 -30.48 8.79 -4.92
CA ALA A 170 -29.34 8.07 -5.52
C ALA A 170 -28.02 8.46 -4.84
N VAL A 171 -27.84 9.73 -4.46
CA VAL A 171 -26.63 10.17 -3.74
C VAL A 171 -26.54 9.49 -2.38
N ASP A 172 -27.63 9.44 -1.63
CA ASP A 172 -27.64 8.80 -0.32
C ASP A 172 -27.33 7.30 -0.43
N LYS A 173 -27.91 6.58 -1.39
CA LYS A 173 -27.64 5.15 -1.61
C LYS A 173 -26.21 4.86 -2.09
N LEU A 174 -25.63 5.71 -2.94
CA LEU A 174 -24.22 5.60 -3.36
C LEU A 174 -23.26 6.00 -2.24
N SER A 175 -23.73 6.69 -1.22
CA SER A 175 -22.92 7.09 -0.06
C SER A 175 -23.03 6.13 1.12
N ASP A 176 -24.03 5.24 1.11
CA ASP A 176 -24.33 4.31 2.21
C ASP A 176 -23.47 3.04 2.13
N PRO A 177 -22.53 2.82 3.06
CA PRO A 177 -21.65 1.65 3.03
C PRO A 177 -22.33 0.33 3.38
N THR A 178 -23.59 0.36 3.83
CA THR A 178 -24.39 -0.86 4.02
C THR A 178 -24.89 -1.43 2.69
N LEU A 179 -24.85 -0.64 1.62
CA LEU A 179 -25.39 -1.01 0.32
C LEU A 179 -24.28 -1.36 -0.67
N ASN A 180 -24.45 -2.50 -1.33
CA ASN A 180 -23.64 -2.95 -2.44
C ASN A 180 -24.44 -2.86 -3.74
N HIS A 181 -23.87 -2.22 -4.75
CA HIS A 181 -24.51 -1.95 -6.03
C HIS A 181 -23.75 -2.67 -7.14
N ILE A 182 -24.44 -3.51 -7.92
CA ILE A 182 -23.88 -4.04 -9.17
C ILE A 182 -24.31 -3.07 -10.27
N LEU A 183 -23.36 -2.37 -10.86
CA LEU A 183 -23.59 -1.32 -11.86
C LEU A 183 -23.04 -1.74 -13.22
N ASP A 184 -23.67 -1.28 -14.29
CA ASP A 184 -23.05 -1.34 -15.63
C ASP A 184 -21.87 -0.36 -15.67
N PHE A 185 -20.76 -0.78 -16.25
CA PHE A 185 -19.54 0.03 -16.29
C PHE A 185 -19.72 1.20 -17.29
N PRO A 186 -19.39 2.45 -16.92
CA PRO A 186 -19.66 3.63 -17.75
C PRO A 186 -18.62 3.83 -18.88
N PHE A 187 -18.24 2.75 -19.54
CA PHE A 187 -17.32 2.71 -20.67
C PHE A 187 -17.64 1.49 -21.55
N ILE A 188 -17.32 1.58 -22.84
CA ILE A 188 -17.78 0.59 -23.84
C ILE A 188 -16.69 -0.37 -24.31
N ASP A 189 -15.43 0.00 -24.11
CA ASP A 189 -14.28 -0.85 -24.36
C ASP A 189 -13.89 -1.58 -23.05
N THR A 190 -12.68 -2.12 -22.99
CA THR A 190 -12.23 -3.07 -21.97
C THR A 190 -12.32 -2.48 -20.56
N ILE A 191 -13.01 -3.20 -19.66
CA ILE A 191 -13.07 -2.86 -18.24
C ILE A 191 -11.68 -3.08 -17.63
N PRO A 192 -11.11 -2.08 -16.93
CA PRO A 192 -9.83 -2.27 -16.25
C PRO A 192 -9.89 -3.37 -15.20
N GLU A 193 -8.84 -4.20 -15.10
CA GLU A 193 -8.77 -5.38 -14.22
C GLU A 193 -9.19 -5.11 -12.77
N ARG A 194 -8.90 -3.91 -12.26
CA ARG A 194 -9.24 -3.51 -10.88
C ARG A 194 -10.75 -3.45 -10.57
N PHE A 195 -11.61 -3.45 -11.58
CA PHE A 195 -13.07 -3.47 -11.43
C PHE A 195 -13.67 -4.86 -11.64
N LYS A 196 -12.87 -5.82 -12.13
CA LYS A 196 -13.35 -7.18 -12.40
C LYS A 196 -13.43 -7.96 -11.10
N GLU A 197 -14.55 -8.65 -10.90
CA GLU A 197 -14.74 -9.64 -9.84
C GLU A 197 -15.20 -10.95 -10.46
N PRO A 198 -14.74 -12.12 -9.97
CA PRO A 198 -15.00 -13.42 -10.61
C PRO A 198 -16.48 -13.75 -10.79
N ASP A 199 -17.31 -13.32 -9.84
CA ASP A 199 -18.73 -13.65 -9.79
C ASP A 199 -19.63 -12.57 -10.42
N ILE A 200 -19.04 -11.60 -11.12
CA ILE A 200 -19.77 -10.48 -11.74
C ILE A 200 -19.75 -10.61 -13.25
N ALA A 201 -20.94 -10.46 -13.84
CA ALA A 201 -21.12 -10.52 -15.29
C ALA A 201 -20.23 -9.49 -16.01
N GLU A 202 -19.74 -9.87 -17.19
CA GLU A 202 -18.98 -8.97 -18.06
C GLU A 202 -19.76 -7.68 -18.36
N GLY A 203 -19.06 -6.55 -18.39
CA GLY A 203 -19.69 -5.24 -18.54
C GLY A 203 -20.18 -4.63 -17.22
N LYS A 204 -20.15 -5.35 -16.10
CA LYS A 204 -20.61 -4.89 -14.78
C LYS A 204 -19.50 -4.85 -13.74
N TRP A 205 -19.74 -4.14 -12.65
CA TRP A 205 -18.80 -3.98 -11.53
C TRP A 205 -19.54 -3.81 -10.20
N LEU A 206 -18.87 -4.13 -9.09
CA LEU A 206 -19.39 -3.96 -7.73
C LEU A 206 -18.97 -2.61 -7.14
N TYR A 207 -19.92 -1.91 -6.55
CA TYR A 207 -19.69 -0.69 -5.80
C TYR A 207 -20.32 -0.78 -4.42
N MET A 208 -19.49 -0.88 -3.38
CA MET A 208 -19.93 -0.60 -2.02
C MET A 208 -20.08 0.92 -1.86
N GLY A 209 -21.21 1.37 -1.33
CA GLY A 209 -21.40 2.79 -1.07
C GLY A 209 -20.29 3.36 -0.19
N ARG A 210 -19.91 4.63 -0.43
CA ARG A 210 -18.79 5.28 0.27
C ARG A 210 -19.24 6.56 0.91
N THR A 211 -18.98 6.74 2.21
CA THR A 211 -19.45 7.93 2.94
C THR A 211 -18.92 9.22 2.34
N MET A 212 -17.69 9.20 1.79
CA MET A 212 -17.08 10.33 1.09
C MET A 212 -17.77 10.69 -0.23
N PHE A 213 -18.60 9.83 -0.83
CA PHE A 213 -19.18 10.08 -2.15
C PHE A 213 -20.01 11.36 -2.18
N LYS A 214 -20.83 11.61 -1.16
CA LYS A 214 -21.67 12.80 -1.03
C LYS A 214 -20.83 14.09 -0.97
N ASP A 215 -19.79 14.09 -0.15
CA ASP A 215 -18.90 15.24 0.03
C ASP A 215 -18.09 15.49 -1.23
N PHE A 216 -17.56 14.43 -1.86
CA PHE A 216 -16.85 14.54 -3.13
C PHE A 216 -17.74 15.11 -4.24
N LEU A 217 -19.00 14.67 -4.33
CA LEU A 217 -19.96 15.22 -5.28
C LEU A 217 -20.24 16.70 -5.01
N HIS A 218 -20.34 17.11 -3.74
CA HIS A 218 -20.52 18.50 -3.36
C HIS A 218 -19.34 19.36 -3.84
N GLU A 219 -18.10 18.93 -3.60
CA GLU A 219 -16.89 19.62 -4.06
C GLU A 219 -16.81 19.72 -5.58
N VAL A 220 -17.16 18.64 -6.29
CA VAL A 220 -17.22 18.65 -7.77
C VAL A 220 -18.24 19.66 -8.27
N LYS A 221 -19.43 19.76 -7.65
CA LYS A 221 -20.45 20.73 -8.04
C LYS A 221 -20.00 22.16 -7.82
N LYS A 222 -19.40 22.46 -6.67
CA LYS A 222 -18.81 23.77 -6.36
C LYS A 222 -17.80 24.18 -7.43
N VAL A 223 -16.87 23.28 -7.79
CA VAL A 223 -15.89 23.53 -8.86
C VAL A 223 -16.55 23.77 -10.21
N ARG A 224 -17.67 23.12 -10.50
CA ARG A 224 -18.42 23.31 -11.77
C ARG A 224 -19.10 24.67 -11.84
N GLU A 225 -19.64 25.16 -10.73
CA GLU A 225 -20.34 26.46 -10.63
C GLU A 225 -19.36 27.66 -10.63
N GLU A 226 -18.21 27.50 -9.99
CA GLU A 226 -17.22 28.57 -9.89
C GLU A 226 -16.47 28.82 -11.20
N ARG A 227 -16.23 30.10 -11.54
CA ARG A 227 -15.51 30.47 -12.78
C ARG A 227 -13.99 30.31 -12.66
N PHE A 228 -13.45 30.37 -11.44
CA PHE A 228 -12.01 30.35 -11.20
C PHE A 228 -11.43 28.94 -11.39
N TYR A 229 -12.13 27.93 -10.86
CA TYR A 229 -11.68 26.55 -10.99
C TYR A 229 -12.04 25.96 -12.36
N ARG A 230 -11.10 25.23 -12.96
CA ARG A 230 -11.32 24.45 -14.18
C ARG A 230 -11.27 22.96 -13.92
N ARG A 231 -10.51 22.54 -12.92
CA ARG A 231 -10.24 21.13 -12.64
C ARG A 231 -10.50 20.82 -11.18
N CYS A 232 -11.14 19.69 -10.93
CA CYS A 232 -11.21 19.05 -9.62
C CYS A 232 -10.27 17.84 -9.65
N TRP A 233 -9.39 17.70 -8.66
CA TRP A 233 -8.42 16.62 -8.56
C TRP A 233 -8.71 15.76 -7.33
N LEU A 234 -9.07 14.50 -7.55
CA LEU A 234 -9.18 13.50 -6.49
C LEU A 234 -7.79 12.87 -6.27
N TYR A 235 -7.10 13.32 -5.23
CA TYR A 235 -5.70 13.00 -4.97
C TYR A 235 -5.52 12.29 -3.63
N GLY A 236 -4.72 11.21 -3.58
CA GLY A 236 -4.37 10.58 -2.30
C GLY A 236 -3.97 9.12 -2.39
N THR A 237 -4.21 8.38 -1.31
CA THR A 237 -3.69 7.02 -1.08
C THR A 237 -4.03 6.05 -2.21
N GLN A 238 -3.01 5.30 -2.67
CA GLN A 238 -3.21 4.25 -3.65
C GLN A 238 -4.09 3.15 -3.04
N GLY A 239 -5.12 2.72 -3.77
CA GLY A 239 -6.04 1.70 -3.28
C GLY A 239 -7.22 2.20 -2.44
N PHE A 240 -7.33 3.51 -2.19
CA PHE A 240 -8.46 4.13 -1.47
C PHE A 240 -9.83 3.84 -2.10
N GLY A 241 -9.88 3.59 -3.41
CA GLY A 241 -11.13 3.43 -4.18
C GLY A 241 -11.49 4.63 -5.06
N LYS A 242 -10.56 5.55 -5.31
CA LYS A 242 -10.77 6.74 -6.18
C LYS A 242 -11.40 6.40 -7.54
N SER A 243 -10.90 5.36 -8.21
CA SER A 243 -11.45 4.88 -9.48
C SER A 243 -12.92 4.45 -9.37
N HIS A 244 -13.29 3.82 -8.25
CA HIS A 244 -14.67 3.39 -7.99
C HIS A 244 -15.58 4.59 -7.69
N LEU A 245 -15.08 5.59 -6.93
CA LEU A 245 -15.78 6.86 -6.73
C LEU A 245 -16.03 7.61 -8.05
N LEU A 246 -15.01 7.67 -8.92
CA LEU A 246 -15.16 8.30 -10.24
C LEU A 246 -16.14 7.55 -11.14
N ALA A 247 -16.09 6.21 -11.19
CA ALA A 247 -17.03 5.43 -11.98
C ALA A 247 -18.49 5.60 -11.48
N ALA A 248 -18.71 5.61 -10.16
CA ALA A 248 -20.01 5.91 -9.57
C ALA A 248 -20.48 7.34 -9.91
N LEU A 249 -19.56 8.32 -9.86
CA LEU A 249 -19.85 9.70 -10.22
C LEU A 249 -20.26 9.84 -11.70
N VAL A 250 -19.57 9.13 -12.60
CA VAL A 250 -19.92 9.11 -14.03
C VAL A 250 -21.31 8.50 -14.22
N CYS A 251 -21.64 7.40 -13.53
CA CYS A 251 -22.98 6.82 -13.58
C CYS A 251 -24.05 7.81 -13.12
N TYR A 252 -23.79 8.54 -12.04
CA TYR A 252 -24.67 9.59 -11.52
C TYR A 252 -24.88 10.73 -12.52
N PHE A 253 -23.82 11.24 -13.16
CA PHE A 253 -23.94 12.28 -14.19
C PHE A 253 -24.63 11.79 -15.47
N VAL A 254 -24.38 10.56 -15.89
CA VAL A 254 -25.09 9.94 -17.03
C VAL A 254 -26.60 9.89 -16.77
N ALA A 255 -27.01 9.61 -15.54
CA ALA A 255 -28.42 9.58 -15.16
C ALA A 255 -29.11 10.96 -15.24
N GLN A 256 -28.33 12.04 -15.16
CA GLN A 256 -28.78 13.42 -15.33
C GLN A 256 -28.70 13.92 -16.78
N ASP A 257 -28.49 12.99 -17.73
CA ASP A 257 -28.27 13.30 -19.15
C ASP A 257 -27.04 14.17 -19.43
N GLU A 258 -26.05 14.21 -18.53
CA GLU A 258 -24.83 14.99 -18.75
C GLU A 258 -23.88 14.34 -19.76
N ARG A 259 -23.18 15.18 -20.54
CA ARG A 259 -22.16 14.75 -21.49
C ARG A 259 -20.84 14.49 -20.80
N VAL A 260 -20.62 13.25 -20.38
CA VAL A 260 -19.39 12.84 -19.70
C VAL A 260 -18.49 12.02 -20.61
N VAL A 261 -17.28 12.52 -20.86
CA VAL A 261 -16.19 11.76 -21.50
C VAL A 261 -15.35 11.16 -20.38
N TYR A 262 -15.49 9.85 -20.16
CA TYR A 262 -14.78 9.11 -19.12
C TYR A 262 -13.60 8.33 -19.71
N LEU A 263 -12.41 8.57 -19.18
CA LEU A 263 -11.19 7.80 -19.47
C LEU A 263 -10.86 6.99 -18.20
N PRO A 264 -11.28 5.72 -18.11
CA PRO A 264 -11.15 4.94 -16.89
C PRO A 264 -9.70 4.56 -16.58
N ASP A 265 -8.82 4.39 -17.56
CA ASP A 265 -7.43 4.02 -17.33
C ASP A 265 -6.53 4.71 -18.36
N CYS A 266 -5.75 5.70 -17.92
CA CYS A 266 -4.84 6.39 -18.83
C CYS A 266 -3.72 5.50 -19.40
N ARG A 267 -3.46 4.30 -18.85
CA ARG A 267 -2.47 3.38 -19.44
C ARG A 267 -2.88 2.91 -20.83
N SER A 268 -4.18 2.77 -21.09
CA SER A 268 -4.71 2.34 -22.39
C SER A 268 -4.37 3.32 -23.52
N LEU A 269 -4.08 4.59 -23.18
CA LEU A 269 -3.62 5.59 -24.16
C LEU A 269 -2.24 5.24 -24.76
N LEU A 270 -1.44 4.43 -24.08
CA LEU A 270 -0.13 3.98 -24.59
C LEU A 270 -0.27 2.93 -25.70
N ASP A 271 -1.41 2.23 -25.76
CA ASP A 271 -1.67 1.18 -26.74
C ASP A 271 -2.34 1.76 -28.00
N ASP A 272 -3.48 2.43 -27.84
CA ASP A 272 -4.21 3.10 -28.93
C ASP A 272 -4.94 4.36 -28.43
N PRO A 273 -4.29 5.54 -28.48
CA PRO A 273 -4.84 6.76 -27.91
C PRO A 273 -6.08 7.27 -28.65
N VAL A 274 -6.17 7.08 -29.97
CA VAL A 274 -7.26 7.61 -30.78
C VAL A 274 -8.51 6.78 -30.57
N SER A 275 -8.44 5.47 -30.73
CA SER A 275 -9.60 4.57 -30.60
C SER A 275 -10.16 4.60 -29.18
N TYR A 276 -9.28 4.64 -28.17
CA TYR A 276 -9.68 4.70 -26.77
C TYR A 276 -10.48 5.97 -26.43
N VAL A 277 -10.04 7.14 -26.92
CA VAL A 277 -10.77 8.39 -26.72
C VAL A 277 -12.05 8.44 -27.56
N VAL A 278 -12.03 7.89 -28.79
CA VAL A 278 -13.24 7.75 -29.62
C VAL A 278 -14.30 6.90 -28.91
N ALA A 279 -13.92 5.80 -28.27
CA ALA A 279 -14.85 4.97 -27.49
C ALA A 279 -15.50 5.76 -26.34
N ALA A 280 -14.72 6.56 -25.61
CA ALA A 280 -15.25 7.46 -24.56
C ALA A 280 -16.22 8.49 -25.14
N MET A 281 -15.92 9.03 -26.32
CA MET A 281 -16.77 10.00 -27.01
C MET A 281 -18.08 9.36 -27.49
N LEU A 282 -18.04 8.16 -28.07
CA LEU A 282 -19.26 7.45 -28.49
C LEU A 282 -20.23 7.21 -27.33
N PHE A 283 -19.70 6.92 -26.14
CA PHE A 283 -20.50 6.82 -24.91
C PHE A 283 -21.07 8.16 -24.43
N ALA A 284 -20.29 9.24 -24.50
CA ALA A 284 -20.74 10.58 -24.11
C ALA A 284 -21.90 11.10 -24.99
N TRP A 285 -21.87 10.79 -26.29
CA TRP A 285 -22.86 11.20 -27.30
C TRP A 285 -23.82 10.07 -27.72
N ALA A 286 -24.09 9.11 -26.84
CA ALA A 286 -24.80 7.89 -27.23
C ALA A 286 -26.27 8.07 -27.68
N ASP A 287 -26.86 9.23 -27.43
CA ASP A 287 -28.20 9.68 -27.83
C ASP A 287 -28.18 10.67 -29.03
N ASP A 288 -27.01 11.08 -29.52
CA ASP A 288 -26.85 12.01 -30.65
C ASP A 288 -26.15 11.31 -31.82
N PHE A 289 -26.96 10.60 -32.61
CA PHE A 289 -26.50 9.87 -33.80
C PHE A 289 -25.78 10.76 -34.81
N THR A 290 -26.14 12.04 -34.92
CA THR A 290 -25.50 12.95 -35.88
C THR A 290 -24.07 13.26 -35.45
N THR A 291 -23.88 13.49 -34.15
CA THR A 291 -22.54 13.71 -33.59
C THR A 291 -21.73 12.42 -33.54
N GLN A 292 -22.33 11.26 -33.24
CA GLN A 292 -21.63 9.96 -33.32
C GLN A 292 -21.03 9.71 -34.70
N LYS A 293 -21.77 9.98 -35.78
CA LYS A 293 -21.22 9.85 -37.15
C LYS A 293 -19.99 10.73 -37.38
N LYS A 294 -19.94 11.93 -36.78
CA LYS A 294 -18.76 12.80 -36.84
C LYS A 294 -17.60 12.25 -36.00
N ILE A 295 -17.91 11.67 -34.85
CA ILE A 295 -16.93 11.06 -33.94
C ILE A 295 -16.27 9.84 -34.60
N MET A 296 -17.04 8.99 -35.27
CA MET A 296 -16.52 7.80 -35.98
C MET A 296 -15.57 8.16 -37.14
N ALA A 297 -15.67 9.38 -37.68
CA ALA A 297 -14.78 9.86 -38.72
C ALA A 297 -13.44 10.42 -38.19
N LEU A 298 -13.27 10.51 -36.86
CA LEU A 298 -12.06 11.02 -36.24
C LEU A 298 -11.00 9.92 -36.20
N ASN A 299 -9.85 10.16 -36.83
CA ASN A 299 -8.75 9.21 -36.93
C ASN A 299 -7.40 9.76 -36.49
N THR A 300 -7.35 10.98 -35.94
CA THR A 300 -6.11 11.57 -35.38
C THR A 300 -6.36 12.35 -34.10
N GLU A 301 -5.30 12.46 -33.28
CA GLU A 301 -5.26 13.26 -32.06
C GLU A 301 -5.67 14.73 -32.28
N ASP A 302 -5.24 15.31 -33.40
CA ASP A 302 -5.54 16.70 -33.76
C ASP A 302 -7.02 16.90 -34.14
N GLN A 303 -7.62 15.92 -34.81
CA GLN A 303 -9.04 15.97 -35.15
C GLN A 303 -9.90 15.90 -33.88
N ILE A 304 -9.54 15.02 -32.93
CA ILE A 304 -10.19 14.93 -31.61
C ILE A 304 -10.07 16.27 -30.86
N ARG A 305 -8.86 16.85 -30.83
CA ARG A 305 -8.63 18.15 -30.18
C ARG A 305 -9.46 19.27 -30.82
N LYS A 306 -9.55 19.31 -32.15
CA LYS A 306 -10.39 20.28 -32.89
C LYS A 306 -11.88 20.06 -32.61
N PHE A 307 -12.32 18.81 -32.53
CA PHE A 307 -13.67 18.45 -32.16
C PHE A 307 -14.03 19.01 -30.78
N PHE A 308 -13.25 18.73 -29.74
CA PHE A 308 -13.54 19.26 -28.39
C PHE A 308 -13.50 20.79 -28.33
N LYS A 309 -12.56 21.45 -29.02
CA LYS A 309 -12.56 22.91 -29.13
C LYS A 309 -13.87 23.47 -29.70
N SER A 310 -14.48 22.78 -30.66
CA SER A 310 -15.78 23.16 -31.23
C SER A 310 -16.97 22.93 -30.27
N GLN A 311 -16.83 22.08 -29.26
CA GLN A 311 -17.88 21.78 -28.27
C GLN A 311 -17.83 22.66 -27.02
N LYS A 312 -16.97 23.69 -26.98
CA LYS A 312 -16.73 24.54 -25.79
C LYS A 312 -18.00 25.10 -25.12
N ASN A 313 -19.08 25.32 -25.87
CA ASN A 313 -20.34 25.88 -25.36
C ASN A 313 -21.37 24.83 -24.94
N LYS A 314 -21.05 23.54 -24.94
CA LYS A 314 -22.00 22.44 -24.76
C LYS A 314 -21.87 21.67 -23.44
N ASN A 315 -21.27 22.27 -22.42
CA ASN A 315 -21.14 21.70 -21.06
C ASN A 315 -20.71 20.22 -21.05
N VAL A 316 -19.63 19.90 -21.76
CA VAL A 316 -19.01 18.55 -21.70
C VAL A 316 -18.11 18.49 -20.47
N VAL A 317 -18.26 17.42 -19.68
CA VAL A 317 -17.46 17.13 -18.48
C VAL A 317 -16.49 16.01 -18.80
N PHE A 318 -15.21 16.22 -18.45
CA PHE A 318 -14.20 15.17 -18.56
C PHE A 318 -14.00 14.52 -17.20
N VAL A 319 -13.94 13.19 -17.18
CA VAL A 319 -13.50 12.43 -16.01
C VAL A 319 -12.32 11.58 -16.47
N VAL A 320 -11.16 11.79 -15.87
CA VAL A 320 -9.91 11.13 -16.28
C VAL A 320 -9.30 10.46 -15.06
N ASP A 321 -9.26 9.14 -15.10
CA ASP A 321 -8.79 8.32 -13.98
C ASP A 321 -7.36 7.84 -14.22
N GLN A 322 -6.54 7.91 -13.16
CA GLN A 322 -5.14 7.48 -13.14
C GLN A 322 -4.24 8.27 -14.12
N ILE A 323 -4.36 9.61 -14.17
CA ILE A 323 -3.52 10.43 -15.06
C ILE A 323 -2.02 10.27 -14.77
N ASN A 324 -1.67 10.04 -13.49
CA ASN A 324 -0.32 9.73 -13.04
C ASN A 324 0.25 8.43 -13.61
N ALA A 325 -0.58 7.55 -14.18
CA ALA A 325 -0.09 6.34 -14.83
C ALA A 325 0.82 6.68 -16.01
N LEU A 326 0.57 7.80 -16.72
CA LEU A 326 1.42 8.31 -17.80
C LEU A 326 2.74 8.94 -17.29
N MET A 327 2.81 9.23 -15.99
CA MET A 327 3.98 9.84 -15.35
C MET A 327 4.87 8.79 -14.64
N SER A 328 4.57 7.50 -14.80
CA SER A 328 5.32 6.43 -14.14
C SER A 328 6.70 6.24 -14.75
N ASP A 329 7.73 6.18 -13.89
CA ASP A 329 9.11 5.87 -14.29
C ASP A 329 9.28 4.45 -14.87
N SER A 330 8.27 3.58 -14.72
CA SER A 330 8.28 2.22 -15.29
C SER A 330 7.97 2.18 -16.79
N ILE A 331 7.51 3.29 -17.39
CA ILE A 331 7.19 3.35 -18.81
C ILE A 331 8.48 3.50 -19.63
N ARG A 332 8.75 2.53 -20.51
CA ARG A 332 9.95 2.53 -21.38
C ARG A 332 10.01 3.76 -22.30
N ASN A 333 8.87 4.19 -22.87
CA ASN A 333 8.80 5.36 -23.75
C ASN A 333 8.23 6.58 -23.01
N ARG A 334 9.08 7.21 -22.19
CA ARG A 334 8.70 8.36 -21.37
C ARG A 334 8.28 9.58 -22.19
N GLU A 335 8.91 9.81 -23.34
CA GLU A 335 8.59 10.95 -24.21
C GLU A 335 7.16 10.84 -24.77
N MET A 336 6.77 9.65 -25.23
CA MET A 336 5.41 9.40 -25.70
C MET A 336 4.39 9.55 -24.57
N ALA A 337 4.69 9.04 -23.37
CA ALA A 337 3.78 9.15 -22.23
C ALA A 337 3.57 10.60 -21.79
N LEU A 338 4.63 11.42 -21.78
CA LEU A 338 4.54 12.86 -21.53
C LEU A 338 3.75 13.58 -22.62
N THR A 339 3.97 13.22 -23.89
CA THR A 339 3.20 13.78 -25.03
C THR A 339 1.71 13.48 -24.89
N LEU A 340 1.36 12.25 -24.51
CA LEU A 340 -0.03 11.85 -24.27
C LEU A 340 -0.63 12.54 -23.05
N HIS A 341 0.14 12.69 -21.98
CA HIS A 341 -0.27 13.46 -20.81
C HIS A 341 -0.61 14.90 -21.22
N ASP A 342 0.27 15.57 -21.95
CA ASP A 342 0.06 16.95 -22.43
C ASP A 342 -1.09 17.04 -23.44
N TRP A 343 -1.30 15.99 -24.24
CA TRP A 343 -2.45 15.89 -25.12
C TRP A 343 -3.77 15.85 -24.34
N VAL A 344 -3.88 15.01 -23.32
CA VAL A 344 -5.06 14.88 -22.43
C VAL A 344 -5.31 16.18 -21.66
N ILE A 345 -4.30 16.74 -21.02
CA ILE A 345 -4.41 18.03 -20.34
C ILE A 345 -4.80 19.14 -21.34
N GLY A 346 -4.23 19.11 -22.54
CA GLY A 346 -4.49 20.07 -23.60
C GLY A 346 -5.96 20.08 -24.06
N PHE A 347 -6.56 18.91 -24.35
CA PHE A 347 -7.94 18.88 -24.84
C PHE A 347 -8.99 19.09 -23.73
N THR A 348 -8.66 18.82 -22.47
CA THR A 348 -9.54 19.10 -21.31
C THR A 348 -9.51 20.56 -20.87
N SER A 349 -8.44 21.31 -21.18
CA SER A 349 -8.18 22.68 -20.70
C SER A 349 -9.30 23.73 -20.89
N SER A 350 -10.17 23.54 -21.88
CA SER A 350 -11.27 24.48 -22.20
C SER A 350 -12.60 24.09 -21.54
N HIS A 351 -12.61 23.02 -20.74
CA HIS A 351 -13.79 22.37 -20.19
C HIS A 351 -13.62 22.12 -18.69
N LYS A 352 -14.70 21.76 -18.01
CA LYS A 352 -14.60 21.27 -16.62
C LYS A 352 -14.08 19.84 -16.65
N ALA A 353 -13.06 19.57 -15.85
CA ALA A 353 -12.47 18.24 -15.77
C ALA A 353 -12.32 17.76 -14.32
N ILE A 354 -12.48 16.46 -14.13
CA ILE A 354 -12.27 15.76 -12.87
C ILE A 354 -11.16 14.76 -13.13
N LEU A 355 -10.02 14.95 -12.46
CA LEU A 355 -8.83 14.14 -12.64
C LEU A 355 -8.59 13.33 -11.37
N SER A 356 -8.09 12.10 -11.47
CA SER A 356 -7.54 11.39 -10.31
C SER A 356 -6.08 11.06 -10.50
N SER A 357 -5.34 11.14 -9.39
CA SER A 357 -4.02 10.52 -9.31
C SER A 357 -3.75 9.97 -7.92
N SER A 358 -2.81 9.03 -7.86
CA SER A 358 -2.33 8.53 -6.59
C SER A 358 -1.15 9.36 -6.11
N ALA A 359 -0.93 9.36 -4.80
CA ALA A 359 0.11 10.16 -4.17
C ALA A 359 1.56 9.70 -4.47
N ASN A 360 1.78 8.88 -5.49
CA ASN A 360 3.10 8.53 -5.99
C ASN A 360 3.66 9.55 -7.00
N CYS A 361 2.86 10.52 -7.46
CA CYS A 361 3.29 11.51 -8.44
C CYS A 361 3.62 12.84 -7.74
N THR A 362 4.91 13.07 -7.46
CA THR A 362 5.37 14.34 -6.86
C THR A 362 5.22 15.53 -7.82
N ASN A 363 5.15 15.28 -9.13
CA ASN A 363 4.88 16.32 -10.12
C ASN A 363 3.50 16.93 -9.93
N ASP A 364 2.51 16.12 -9.58
CA ASP A 364 1.14 16.58 -9.33
C ASP A 364 1.08 17.49 -8.10
N LEU A 365 1.77 17.10 -7.01
CA LEU A 365 1.93 17.93 -5.81
C LEU A 365 2.59 19.28 -6.11
N LYS A 366 3.62 19.28 -6.97
CA LYS A 366 4.26 20.54 -7.42
C LYS A 366 3.27 21.44 -8.16
N VAL A 367 2.40 20.86 -8.99
CA VAL A 367 1.35 21.61 -9.72
C VAL A 367 0.31 22.19 -8.76
N PHE A 368 -0.07 21.49 -7.70
CA PHE A 368 -1.00 22.01 -6.68
C PHE A 368 -0.42 23.18 -5.89
N ASN A 369 0.90 23.21 -5.73
CA ASN A 369 1.58 24.27 -4.98
C ASN A 369 1.74 25.58 -5.79
N CYS A 370 1.43 25.57 -7.09
CA CYS A 370 1.34 26.78 -7.90
C CYS A 370 -0.08 27.38 -7.81
N GLN A 371 -0.21 28.71 -7.91
CA GLN A 371 -1.51 29.38 -8.03
C GLN A 371 -2.21 28.96 -9.33
N ASN A 372 -2.96 27.86 -9.28
CA ASN A 372 -3.61 27.25 -10.43
C ASN A 372 -5.12 27.17 -10.25
N SER A 373 -5.84 26.99 -11.36
CA SER A 373 -7.30 26.83 -11.39
C SER A 373 -7.77 25.44 -10.92
N ASP A 374 -7.01 24.79 -10.04
CA ASP A 374 -7.17 23.38 -9.68
C ASP A 374 -7.63 23.29 -8.22
N TRP A 375 -8.72 22.58 -8.01
CA TRP A 375 -9.26 22.29 -6.69
C TRP A 375 -8.92 20.85 -6.32
N VAL A 376 -8.21 20.64 -5.22
CA VAL A 376 -7.78 19.31 -4.79
C VAL A 376 -8.70 18.79 -3.71
N VAL A 377 -9.25 17.60 -3.92
CA VAL A 377 -10.02 16.84 -2.93
C VAL A 377 -9.11 15.73 -2.40
N PRO A 378 -8.67 15.80 -1.13
CA PRO A 378 -7.81 14.78 -0.53
C PRO A 378 -8.59 13.49 -0.27
N ALA A 379 -8.00 12.36 -0.64
CA ALA A 379 -8.51 11.01 -0.46
C ALA A 379 -7.44 10.12 0.17
N TYR A 380 -7.06 10.47 1.40
CA TYR A 380 -6.05 9.76 2.18
C TYR A 380 -6.65 8.72 3.13
N GLY A 381 -5.86 7.71 3.47
CA GLY A 381 -6.24 6.64 4.39
C GLY A 381 -7.01 5.52 3.68
N GLY A 382 -7.97 4.93 4.39
CA GLY A 382 -8.76 3.79 3.94
C GLY A 382 -10.25 3.98 4.20
N PHE A 383 -10.93 2.89 4.55
CA PHE A 383 -12.32 2.95 5.00
C PHE A 383 -12.45 3.74 6.29
N THR A 384 -13.55 4.51 6.40
CA THR A 384 -13.97 5.08 7.69
C THR A 384 -14.37 3.97 8.66
N LYS A 385 -14.53 4.31 9.95
CA LYS A 385 -14.98 3.33 10.97
C LYS A 385 -16.29 2.64 10.55
N THR A 386 -17.27 3.40 10.08
CA THR A 386 -18.55 2.86 9.61
C THR A 386 -18.38 1.97 8.37
N GLU A 387 -17.55 2.38 7.42
CA GLU A 387 -17.25 1.57 6.23
C GLU A 387 -16.55 0.25 6.60
N MET A 388 -15.61 0.29 7.56
CA MET A 388 -14.89 -0.88 8.03
C MET A 388 -15.79 -1.85 8.81
N GLU A 389 -16.70 -1.35 9.64
CA GLU A 389 -17.72 -2.17 10.32
C GLU A 389 -18.60 -2.93 9.31
N GLN A 390 -18.98 -2.30 8.21
CA GLN A 390 -19.75 -2.98 7.14
C GLN A 390 -18.90 -3.97 6.36
N TRP A 391 -17.63 -3.63 6.11
CA TRP A 391 -16.70 -4.55 5.48
C TRP A 391 -16.56 -5.85 6.31
N TRP A 392 -16.40 -5.75 7.63
CA TRP A 392 -16.36 -6.93 8.50
C TRP A 392 -17.65 -7.76 8.46
N LYS A 393 -18.83 -7.12 8.47
CA LYS A 393 -20.14 -7.82 8.34
C LYS A 393 -20.26 -8.60 7.04
N GLN A 394 -19.77 -8.02 5.94
CA GLN A 394 -19.78 -8.68 4.63
C GLN A 394 -18.77 -9.85 4.55
N HIS A 395 -17.80 -9.89 5.48
CA HIS A 395 -16.71 -10.85 5.50
C HIS A 395 -16.66 -11.68 6.81
N GLU A 396 -17.80 -11.87 7.48
CA GLU A 396 -17.91 -12.62 8.75
C GLU A 396 -17.36 -14.06 8.64
N GLY A 397 -17.39 -14.65 7.44
CA GLY A 397 -16.87 -16.00 7.17
C GLY A 397 -15.35 -16.11 7.02
N ILE A 398 -14.59 -15.01 7.08
CA ILE A 398 -13.13 -15.05 6.92
C ILE A 398 -12.46 -15.63 8.17
N ASP A 399 -11.59 -16.62 7.98
CA ASP A 399 -10.69 -17.12 9.03
C ASP A 399 -9.59 -16.09 9.33
N LYS A 400 -9.66 -15.51 10.53
CA LYS A 400 -8.72 -14.48 11.00
C LYS A 400 -7.35 -15.03 11.40
N ARG A 401 -7.14 -16.36 11.46
CA ARG A 401 -5.86 -17.01 11.83
C ARG A 401 -5.19 -16.48 13.10
N GLY A 402 -5.99 -16.07 14.08
CA GLY A 402 -5.52 -15.52 15.36
C GLY A 402 -5.18 -14.03 15.36
N TYR A 403 -5.34 -13.32 14.24
CA TYR A 403 -5.29 -11.85 14.22
C TYR A 403 -6.59 -11.26 14.77
N SER A 404 -6.50 -10.17 15.53
CA SER A 404 -7.68 -9.37 15.87
C SER A 404 -8.09 -8.46 14.71
N GLU A 405 -9.30 -7.92 14.76
CA GLU A 405 -9.75 -6.93 13.76
C GLU A 405 -8.86 -5.69 13.76
N ASN A 406 -8.48 -5.21 14.96
CA ASN A 406 -7.55 -4.08 15.12
C ASN A 406 -6.19 -4.34 14.45
N ASP A 407 -5.68 -5.57 14.51
CA ASP A 407 -4.39 -5.90 13.87
C ASP A 407 -4.49 -5.79 12.35
N VAL A 408 -5.61 -6.26 11.77
CA VAL A 408 -5.84 -6.17 10.32
C VAL A 408 -6.09 -4.72 9.90
N GLU A 409 -6.89 -3.98 10.66
CA GLU A 409 -7.20 -2.57 10.43
C GLU A 409 -5.95 -1.70 10.49
N ASP A 410 -5.14 -1.81 11.55
CA ASP A 410 -3.89 -1.07 11.69
C ASP A 410 -2.92 -1.44 10.57
N PHE A 411 -2.67 -2.73 10.36
CA PHE A 411 -1.70 -3.19 9.37
C PHE A 411 -2.04 -2.72 7.95
N THR A 412 -3.32 -2.79 7.57
CA THR A 412 -3.78 -2.38 6.24
C THR A 412 -4.14 -0.90 6.13
N GLY A 413 -4.25 -0.18 7.25
CA GLY A 413 -4.78 1.18 7.27
C GLY A 413 -6.24 1.27 6.82
N CYS A 414 -6.97 0.15 6.90
CA CYS A 414 -8.29 -0.04 6.31
C CYS A 414 -8.33 0.25 4.79
N ILE A 415 -7.19 0.21 4.09
CA ILE A 415 -7.12 0.53 2.66
C ILE A 415 -7.78 -0.61 1.88
N PRO A 416 -8.83 -0.35 1.06
CA PRO A 416 -9.58 -1.41 0.37
C PRO A 416 -8.72 -2.37 -0.44
N LEU A 417 -7.70 -1.84 -1.14
CA LEU A 417 -6.75 -2.67 -1.89
C LEU A 417 -5.93 -3.60 -0.98
N LEU A 418 -5.46 -3.10 0.17
CA LEU A 418 -4.65 -3.90 1.10
C LEU A 418 -5.50 -4.93 1.84
N LEU A 419 -6.75 -4.58 2.17
CA LEU A 419 -7.74 -5.51 2.69
C LEU A 419 -8.02 -6.63 1.69
N LYS A 420 -8.24 -6.31 0.40
CA LYS A 420 -8.40 -7.34 -0.65
C LYS A 420 -7.15 -8.23 -0.78
N GLN A 421 -5.95 -7.65 -0.68
CA GLN A 421 -4.70 -8.39 -0.80
C GLN A 421 -4.37 -9.28 0.40
N CYS A 422 -4.83 -8.93 1.60
CA CYS A 422 -4.59 -9.71 2.81
C CYS A 422 -5.54 -10.91 2.95
N VAL A 423 -6.64 -10.95 2.19
CA VAL A 423 -7.55 -12.10 2.14
C VAL A 423 -7.13 -13.04 1.00
N LYS A 424 -6.70 -14.26 1.35
CA LYS A 424 -6.40 -15.34 0.38
C LYS A 424 -7.14 -16.61 0.79
N ASP A 425 -7.91 -17.18 -0.13
CA ASP A 425 -8.69 -18.41 0.08
C ASP A 425 -9.63 -18.34 1.30
N GLY A 426 -10.24 -17.17 1.54
CA GLY A 426 -11.11 -16.93 2.68
C GLY A 426 -10.38 -16.80 4.03
N LYS A 427 -9.06 -16.56 4.02
CA LYS A 427 -8.25 -16.46 5.23
C LYS A 427 -7.39 -15.19 5.23
N ILE A 428 -7.24 -14.57 6.39
CA ILE A 428 -6.30 -13.45 6.58
C ILE A 428 -4.86 -13.97 6.51
N ASN A 429 -4.05 -13.32 5.68
CA ASN A 429 -2.63 -13.54 5.51
C ASN A 429 -1.92 -12.18 5.36
N LEU A 430 -1.28 -11.71 6.44
CA LEU A 430 -0.52 -10.46 6.43
C LEU A 430 0.89 -10.60 5.84
N THR A 431 1.26 -11.81 5.35
CA THR A 431 2.58 -12.11 4.79
C THR A 431 2.56 -12.40 3.29
N THR A 432 1.51 -11.95 2.58
CA THR A 432 1.40 -12.13 1.13
C THR A 432 2.55 -11.44 0.40
N THR A 433 2.84 -11.90 -0.83
CA THR A 433 3.95 -11.38 -1.63
C THR A 433 3.75 -9.90 -1.95
N GLU A 434 2.52 -9.48 -2.17
CA GLU A 434 2.12 -8.10 -2.45
C GLU A 434 2.41 -7.18 -1.25
N LEU A 435 2.05 -7.61 -0.03
CA LEU A 435 2.33 -6.85 1.19
C LEU A 435 3.83 -6.79 1.50
N ARG A 436 4.57 -7.89 1.27
CA ARG A 436 6.04 -7.91 1.38
C ARG A 436 6.72 -6.98 0.38
N GLN A 437 6.16 -6.83 -0.82
CA GLN A 437 6.67 -5.90 -1.81
C GLN A 437 6.47 -4.45 -1.36
N ILE A 438 5.31 -4.11 -0.79
CA ILE A 438 5.05 -2.78 -0.20
C ILE A 438 6.08 -2.48 0.90
N TYR A 439 6.27 -3.43 1.83
CA TYR A 439 7.28 -3.34 2.88
C TYR A 439 8.67 -3.03 2.30
N GLY A 440 9.13 -3.87 1.36
CA GLY A 440 10.45 -3.74 0.74
C GLY A 440 10.62 -2.42 -0.01
N ASN A 441 9.58 -1.95 -0.71
CA ASN A 441 9.61 -0.68 -1.43
C ASN A 441 9.73 0.52 -0.47
N SER A 442 9.03 0.50 0.66
CA SER A 442 9.12 1.56 1.67
C SER A 442 10.49 1.60 2.33
N VAL A 443 11.04 0.43 2.69
CA VAL A 443 12.43 0.32 3.20
C VAL A 443 13.44 0.81 2.17
N GLY A 444 13.27 0.42 0.90
CA GLY A 444 14.12 0.84 -0.20
C GLY A 444 14.09 2.35 -0.42
N PHE A 445 12.91 2.98 -0.31
CA PHE A 445 12.75 4.42 -0.40
C PHE A 445 13.51 5.14 0.72
N THR A 446 13.32 4.74 1.98
CA THR A 446 14.04 5.32 3.13
C THR A 446 15.56 5.19 2.98
N GLN A 447 16.03 4.04 2.50
CA GLN A 447 17.45 3.82 2.23
C GLN A 447 17.99 4.72 1.10
N LEU A 448 17.18 4.91 0.05
CA LEU A 448 17.52 5.82 -1.04
C LEU A 448 17.67 7.24 -0.53
N VAL A 449 16.69 7.75 0.23
CA VAL A 449 16.74 9.09 0.85
C VAL A 449 18.01 9.25 1.67
N LYS A 450 18.36 8.29 2.55
CA LYS A 450 19.61 8.34 3.33
C LYS A 450 20.86 8.43 2.45
N SER A 451 20.88 7.73 1.33
CA SER A 451 22.05 7.67 0.44
C SER A 451 22.23 8.90 -0.44
N THR A 452 21.15 9.64 -0.70
CA THR A 452 21.15 10.78 -1.65
C THR A 452 21.01 12.13 -0.97
N ALA A 453 20.40 12.20 0.21
CA ALA A 453 20.18 13.43 0.95
C ALA A 453 21.47 13.94 1.63
N THR A 454 21.59 15.25 1.80
CA THR A 454 22.55 15.85 2.74
C THR A 454 22.18 15.47 4.17
N ASP A 455 23.10 15.63 5.12
CA ASP A 455 22.81 15.35 6.54
C ASP A 455 21.62 16.17 7.07
N THR A 456 21.54 17.45 6.70
CA THR A 456 20.40 18.32 7.06
C THR A 456 19.08 17.84 6.46
N ASN A 457 19.08 17.42 5.17
CA ASN A 457 17.89 16.90 4.53
C ASN A 457 17.46 15.54 5.11
N TRP A 458 18.43 14.74 5.55
CA TRP A 458 18.16 13.49 6.25
C TRP A 458 17.54 13.72 7.62
N GLU A 459 18.10 14.63 8.42
CA GLU A 459 17.52 15.03 9.72
C GLU A 459 16.09 15.54 9.54
N TRP A 460 15.86 16.40 8.54
CA TRP A 460 14.52 16.89 8.21
C TRP A 460 13.54 15.75 7.85
N TYR A 461 13.97 14.80 7.02
CA TYR A 461 13.17 13.62 6.67
C TYR A 461 12.83 12.78 7.91
N CYS A 462 13.80 12.54 8.79
CA CYS A 462 13.57 11.85 10.06
C CYS A 462 12.51 12.58 10.89
N ASP A 463 12.61 13.89 11.05
CA ASP A 463 11.66 14.66 11.83
C ASP A 463 10.26 14.69 11.20
N TYR A 464 10.16 14.74 9.86
CA TYR A 464 8.88 14.64 9.16
C TYR A 464 8.21 13.29 9.41
N VAL A 465 8.94 12.17 9.26
CA VAL A 465 8.38 10.84 9.52
C VAL A 465 8.04 10.66 11.00
N LYS A 466 8.88 11.16 11.90
CA LYS A 466 8.64 11.13 13.36
C LYS A 466 7.33 11.85 13.70
N ALA A 467 7.11 13.04 13.14
CA ALA A 467 5.87 13.79 13.30
C ALA A 467 4.67 12.99 12.79
N CYS A 468 4.79 12.34 11.63
CA CYS A 468 3.73 11.49 11.08
C CYS A 468 3.37 10.31 11.98
N VAL A 469 4.38 9.61 12.52
CA VAL A 469 4.16 8.47 13.42
C VAL A 469 3.53 8.91 14.74
N ARG A 470 3.80 10.15 15.18
CA ARG A 470 3.31 10.70 16.44
C ARG A 470 2.00 11.50 16.33
N ASN A 471 1.43 11.70 15.13
CA ASN A 471 0.35 12.68 14.93
C ASN A 471 0.73 14.07 15.50
N GLU A 472 1.95 14.53 15.22
CA GLU A 472 2.45 15.85 15.61
C GLU A 472 2.56 16.78 14.38
N PRO A 473 2.65 18.11 14.59
CA PRO A 473 2.91 19.05 13.51
C PRO A 473 4.17 18.67 12.73
N VAL A 474 4.09 18.66 11.40
CA VAL A 474 5.26 18.40 10.55
C VAL A 474 6.20 19.60 10.55
N PRO A 475 7.52 19.40 10.28
CA PRO A 475 8.45 20.50 10.13
C PRO A 475 8.00 21.52 9.07
N ASP A 476 8.30 22.79 9.33
CA ASP A 476 8.12 23.88 8.37
C ASP A 476 8.93 23.62 7.08
N GLU A 477 8.63 24.40 6.05
CA GLU A 477 9.32 24.35 4.74
C GLU A 477 9.19 23.02 3.97
N TRP A 478 8.29 22.12 4.39
CA TRP A 478 8.07 20.81 3.74
C TRP A 478 7.85 20.87 2.23
N ARG A 479 7.34 21.99 1.71
CA ARG A 479 7.15 22.21 0.27
C ARG A 479 8.46 22.19 -0.52
N GLN A 480 9.59 22.46 0.14
CA GLN A 480 10.92 22.42 -0.47
C GLN A 480 11.47 20.99 -0.59
N PHE A 481 10.89 20.03 0.15
CA PHE A 481 11.41 18.67 0.33
C PHE A 481 10.43 17.58 -0.11
N LEU A 482 9.54 17.91 -1.06
CA LEU A 482 8.49 16.99 -1.52
C LEU A 482 9.05 15.66 -2.03
N GLU A 483 10.22 15.68 -2.66
CA GLU A 483 10.89 14.49 -3.19
C GLU A 483 11.48 13.57 -2.11
N LEU A 484 11.67 14.07 -0.88
CA LEU A 484 12.18 13.28 0.23
C LEU A 484 11.07 12.46 0.92
N ILE A 485 9.81 12.77 0.66
CA ILE A 485 8.66 12.11 1.30
C ILE A 485 8.06 11.06 0.37
N ASP A 486 7.80 9.87 0.91
CA ASP A 486 6.94 8.90 0.23
C ASP A 486 5.47 9.25 0.46
N HIS A 487 4.97 10.18 -0.37
CA HIS A 487 3.60 10.71 -0.29
C HIS A 487 2.51 9.64 -0.46
N ARG A 488 2.86 8.44 -0.93
CA ARG A 488 1.93 7.29 -0.95
C ARG A 488 1.49 6.91 0.46
N TYR A 489 2.38 7.09 1.44
CA TYR A 489 2.21 6.54 2.77
C TYR A 489 2.29 7.55 3.89
N PHE A 490 3.01 8.66 3.71
CA PHE A 490 3.12 9.75 4.69
C PHE A 490 2.58 11.03 4.08
N TYR A 491 1.78 11.77 4.83
CA TYR A 491 1.16 13.00 4.35
C TYR A 491 0.91 13.95 5.51
N ARG A 492 0.64 15.20 5.17
CA ARG A 492 0.21 16.24 6.09
C ARG A 492 -1.29 16.45 5.89
N ASP A 493 -2.05 16.52 6.97
CA ASP A 493 -3.47 16.87 6.90
C ASP A 493 -3.67 18.40 6.82
N GLU A 494 -4.92 18.86 6.97
CA GLU A 494 -5.29 20.26 6.87
C GLU A 494 -4.84 21.08 8.09
N ASP A 495 -4.60 20.43 9.22
CA ASP A 495 -4.17 21.03 10.49
C ASP A 495 -2.63 21.03 10.65
N ASP A 496 -1.91 20.83 9.56
CA ASP A 496 -0.46 20.66 9.52
C ASP A 496 0.08 19.46 10.31
N ILE A 497 -0.79 18.52 10.66
CA ILE A 497 -0.42 17.32 11.41
C ILE A 497 0.07 16.23 10.46
N GLY A 498 1.19 15.61 10.81
CA GLY A 498 1.73 14.47 10.09
C GLY A 498 0.85 13.25 10.29
N ARG A 499 0.62 12.51 9.21
CA ARG A 499 -0.18 11.28 9.17
C ARG A 499 0.52 10.21 8.37
N TYR A 500 0.15 8.96 8.65
CA TYR A 500 0.51 7.82 7.82
C TYR A 500 -0.76 7.07 7.38
N THR A 501 -0.63 6.30 6.30
CA THR A 501 -1.77 5.60 5.68
C THR A 501 -2.03 4.21 6.24
N CYS A 502 -0.99 3.46 6.65
CA CYS A 502 -1.11 2.10 7.18
C CYS A 502 0.06 1.72 8.10
N GLY A 503 -0.21 0.83 9.05
CA GLY A 503 0.75 0.29 10.02
C GLY A 503 1.88 -0.52 9.36
N LEU A 504 1.59 -1.24 8.27
CA LEU A 504 2.61 -1.96 7.50
C LEU A 504 3.80 -1.07 7.13
N VAL A 505 3.53 0.12 6.59
CA VAL A 505 4.58 1.04 6.16
C VAL A 505 5.16 1.83 7.33
N ARG A 506 4.33 2.23 8.30
CA ARG A 506 4.78 2.83 9.56
C ARG A 506 5.89 1.97 10.17
N ASP A 507 5.63 0.68 10.37
CA ASP A 507 6.55 -0.22 11.05
C ASP A 507 7.80 -0.48 10.21
N ALA A 508 7.64 -0.64 8.88
CA ALA A 508 8.76 -0.82 7.95
C ALA A 508 9.76 0.34 8.00
N VAL A 509 9.23 1.56 7.90
CA VAL A 509 10.04 2.78 7.87
C VAL A 509 10.61 3.07 9.26
N THR A 510 9.83 2.90 10.33
CA THR A 510 10.30 3.10 11.70
C THR A 510 11.46 2.15 12.04
N ASN A 511 11.34 0.86 11.69
CA ASN A 511 12.44 -0.10 11.85
C ASN A 511 13.67 0.30 11.05
N LYS A 512 13.48 0.74 9.81
CA LYS A 512 14.60 1.15 8.96
C LYS A 512 15.27 2.43 9.47
N LEU A 513 14.49 3.38 9.97
CA LEU A 513 15.00 4.60 10.58
C LEU A 513 15.79 4.29 11.84
N LEU A 514 15.30 3.40 12.71
CA LEU A 514 16.05 3.00 13.90
C LEU A 514 17.38 2.29 13.58
N GLU A 515 17.45 1.58 12.45
CA GLU A 515 18.68 0.96 11.97
C GLU A 515 19.70 2.00 11.47
N LEU A 516 19.22 3.03 10.77
CA LEU A 516 20.07 4.06 10.15
C LEU A 516 20.41 5.21 11.11
N ASP A 517 19.53 5.48 12.06
CA ASP A 517 19.61 6.54 13.05
C ASP A 517 19.04 6.04 14.38
N VAL A 518 19.96 5.61 15.25
CA VAL A 518 19.66 5.09 16.57
C VAL A 518 18.92 6.11 17.45
N THR A 519 18.95 7.41 17.14
CA THR A 519 18.27 8.44 17.93
C THR A 519 16.83 8.69 17.52
N PHE A 520 16.34 8.02 16.47
CA PHE A 520 15.00 8.23 15.94
C PHE A 520 13.87 8.09 16.99
N ILE A 521 14.07 7.25 18.01
CA ILE A 521 13.04 6.89 19.00
C ILE A 521 13.54 7.16 20.41
N ASP A 522 12.71 7.85 21.18
CA ASP A 522 12.96 8.23 22.57
C ASP A 522 11.71 7.98 23.44
N ILE A 523 11.82 8.22 24.75
CA ILE A 523 10.70 8.06 25.71
C ILE A 523 9.59 9.11 25.49
N ASN A 524 9.88 10.22 24.81
CA ASN A 524 8.87 11.22 24.43
C ASN A 524 7.94 10.72 23.33
N PHE A 525 8.27 9.58 22.69
CA PHE A 525 7.39 8.90 21.76
C PHE A 525 6.01 8.59 22.34
N LEU A 526 5.89 8.40 23.65
CA LEU A 526 4.61 8.15 24.33
C LEU A 526 3.77 9.41 24.59
N ASN A 527 4.26 10.61 24.28
CA ASN A 527 3.50 11.84 24.49
C ASN A 527 2.22 11.87 23.63
N SER A 528 2.25 11.23 22.45
CA SER A 528 1.10 11.10 21.56
C SER A 528 0.21 9.89 21.84
N LEU A 529 0.57 9.05 22.81
CA LEU A 529 -0.19 7.85 23.17
C LEU A 529 -1.70 8.13 23.44
N PRO A 530 -2.09 9.26 24.08
CA PRO A 530 -3.51 9.59 24.26
C PRO A 530 -4.30 9.66 22.94
N HIS A 531 -3.68 10.10 21.83
CA HIS A 531 -4.33 10.15 20.52
C HIS A 531 -4.62 8.77 19.93
N PHE A 532 -3.93 7.74 20.40
CA PHE A 532 -4.01 6.38 19.87
C PHE A 532 -4.60 5.37 20.85
N ILE A 533 -5.00 5.78 22.06
CA ILE A 533 -5.38 4.85 23.15
C ILE A 533 -6.58 3.93 22.82
N HIS A 534 -7.36 4.31 21.81
CA HIS A 534 -8.47 3.52 21.29
C HIS A 534 -8.04 2.41 20.32
N ASN A 535 -6.85 2.52 19.71
CA ASN A 535 -6.25 1.52 18.82
C ASN A 535 -5.18 0.71 19.58
N ARG A 536 -5.54 -0.50 20.02
CA ARG A 536 -4.65 -1.37 20.83
C ARG A 536 -3.37 -1.79 20.09
N SER A 537 -3.43 -1.97 18.77
CA SER A 537 -2.28 -2.37 17.96
C SER A 537 -1.25 -1.24 17.85
N VAL A 538 -1.70 0.01 17.66
CA VAL A 538 -0.81 1.20 17.73
C VAL A 538 -0.25 1.40 19.14
N VAL A 539 -1.06 1.23 20.19
CA VAL A 539 -0.58 1.30 21.58
C VAL A 539 0.51 0.26 21.83
N GLY A 540 0.31 -0.98 21.37
CA GLY A 540 1.30 -2.05 21.44
C GLY A 540 2.61 -1.65 20.77
N PHE A 541 2.54 -1.17 19.53
CA PHE A 541 3.67 -0.63 18.79
C PHE A 541 4.40 0.48 19.57
N MET A 542 3.69 1.50 20.05
CA MET A 542 4.31 2.62 20.75
C MET A 542 5.00 2.18 22.05
N MET A 543 4.37 1.28 22.80
CA MET A 543 4.93 0.74 24.03
C MET A 543 6.15 -0.13 23.78
N GLU A 544 6.12 -1.01 22.77
CA GLU A 544 7.26 -1.83 22.35
C GLU A 544 8.49 -0.96 22.10
N TYR A 545 8.33 0.06 21.26
CA TYR A 545 9.43 0.95 20.89
C TYR A 545 9.96 1.79 22.07
N ALA A 546 9.08 2.30 22.93
CA ALA A 546 9.50 3.06 24.11
C ALA A 546 10.26 2.17 25.11
N ILE A 547 9.78 0.95 25.35
CA ILE A 547 10.43 -0.01 26.25
C ILE A 547 11.79 -0.44 25.70
N LEU A 548 11.88 -0.78 24.42
CA LEU A 548 13.16 -1.12 23.78
C LEU A 548 14.15 0.06 23.84
N ALA A 549 13.69 1.30 23.64
CA ALA A 549 14.52 2.49 23.77
C ALA A 549 15.01 2.73 25.21
N SER A 550 14.16 2.46 26.21
CA SER A 550 14.52 2.52 27.62
C SER A 550 15.56 1.44 27.98
N ILE A 551 15.32 0.18 27.60
CA ILE A 551 16.29 -0.92 27.83
C ILE A 551 17.63 -0.61 27.19
N ARG A 552 17.64 -0.07 25.97
CA ARG A 552 18.87 0.32 25.29
C ARG A 552 19.62 1.42 26.04
N SER A 553 18.93 2.44 26.52
CA SER A 553 19.57 3.61 27.15
C SER A 553 20.00 3.35 28.60
N GLN A 554 19.17 2.62 29.37
CA GLN A 554 19.29 2.46 30.82
C GLN A 554 19.62 1.03 31.25
N GLY A 555 19.56 0.05 30.34
CA GLY A 555 19.68 -1.37 30.66
C GLY A 555 18.40 -1.97 31.21
N LEU A 556 18.50 -3.20 31.73
CA LEU A 556 17.40 -3.91 32.37
C LEU A 556 17.90 -4.68 33.59
N ARG A 557 17.25 -4.50 34.74
CA ARG A 557 17.65 -5.03 36.07
C ARG A 557 17.31 -6.51 36.27
N VAL A 558 17.66 -7.36 35.30
CA VAL A 558 17.31 -8.79 35.29
C VAL A 558 18.54 -9.70 35.42
N GLY A 559 19.74 -9.19 35.11
CA GLY A 559 20.99 -9.95 35.14
C GLY A 559 22.11 -9.29 35.93
N GLU A 560 23.24 -9.98 36.02
CA GLU A 560 24.45 -9.52 36.72
C GLU A 560 25.08 -8.25 36.11
N TRP A 561 24.64 -7.82 34.92
CA TRP A 561 25.18 -6.65 34.21
C TRP A 561 24.60 -5.29 34.66
N GLY A 562 23.56 -5.29 35.50
CA GLY A 562 22.99 -4.09 36.11
C GLY A 562 22.32 -3.09 35.14
N SER A 563 22.14 -1.84 35.59
CA SER A 563 21.50 -0.75 34.85
C SER A 563 22.45 -0.04 33.88
N LYS A 564 23.08 -0.79 32.97
CA LYS A 564 23.93 -0.23 31.92
C LYS A 564 23.22 -0.31 30.57
N GLY A 565 23.28 0.78 29.80
CA GLY A 565 22.80 0.80 28.43
C GLY A 565 23.46 -0.29 27.57
N MET A 566 22.74 -0.73 26.54
CA MET A 566 23.09 -1.87 25.69
C MET A 566 23.25 -1.41 24.24
N GLU A 567 24.17 -2.06 23.51
CA GLU A 567 24.23 -1.90 22.06
C GLU A 567 23.01 -2.56 21.39
N LEU A 568 22.49 -1.95 20.32
CA LEU A 568 21.37 -2.48 19.55
C LEU A 568 21.88 -3.13 18.27
N SER A 569 21.51 -4.39 18.03
CA SER A 569 21.83 -5.13 16.82
C SER A 569 20.57 -5.65 16.14
N PHE A 570 20.52 -5.63 14.82
CA PHE A 570 19.37 -6.09 14.05
C PHE A 570 19.63 -7.44 13.37
N PHE A 571 18.60 -8.29 13.28
CA PHE A 571 18.68 -9.57 12.58
C PHE A 571 17.46 -9.83 11.69
N GLN A 572 17.64 -10.60 10.61
CA GLN A 572 16.57 -10.91 9.65
C GLN A 572 15.95 -12.30 9.86
N THR A 573 16.76 -13.24 10.35
CA THR A 573 16.45 -14.62 10.77
C THR A 573 17.14 -14.84 12.13
N GLN A 574 17.30 -16.07 12.64
CA GLN A 574 18.00 -16.29 13.91
C GLN A 574 19.34 -15.50 13.97
N PRO A 575 19.61 -14.77 15.07
CA PRO A 575 20.72 -13.86 15.12
C PRO A 575 22.03 -14.64 15.05
N VAL A 576 22.95 -14.13 14.25
CA VAL A 576 24.35 -14.53 14.31
C VAL A 576 24.94 -13.86 15.55
N ILE A 577 24.99 -14.62 16.65
CA ILE A 577 25.58 -14.12 17.89
C ILE A 577 27.06 -13.87 17.64
N GLN A 578 27.45 -12.62 17.83
CA GLN A 578 28.84 -12.20 17.74
C GLN A 578 29.62 -12.87 18.88
N SER A 579 30.54 -13.77 18.53
CA SER A 579 31.26 -14.58 19.52
C SER A 579 32.28 -13.78 20.36
N ASP A 580 32.50 -12.51 20.01
CA ASP A 580 33.43 -11.56 20.62
C ASP A 580 32.75 -10.56 21.58
N ILE A 581 31.41 -10.57 21.70
CA ILE A 581 30.74 -9.84 22.78
C ILE A 581 31.17 -10.50 24.10
N ARG A 582 31.93 -9.78 24.92
CA ARG A 582 32.53 -10.30 26.16
C ARG A 582 32.29 -9.32 27.27
N ASP A 583 31.60 -9.79 28.32
CA ASP A 583 31.34 -9.02 29.53
C ASP A 583 30.53 -7.71 29.31
N TYR A 584 29.78 -7.60 28.20
CA TYR A 584 28.73 -6.60 28.00
C TYR A 584 27.50 -7.19 27.29
N PRO A 585 26.28 -6.74 27.63
CA PRO A 585 25.05 -7.21 27.01
C PRO A 585 24.76 -6.49 25.67
N VAL A 586 24.18 -7.22 24.72
CA VAL A 586 23.69 -6.68 23.44
C VAL A 586 22.21 -6.98 23.29
N LEU A 587 21.43 -5.96 22.91
CA LEU A 587 20.01 -6.08 22.60
C LEU A 587 19.86 -6.37 21.10
N TYR A 588 19.40 -7.57 20.77
CA TYR A 588 19.08 -7.99 19.41
C TYR A 588 17.61 -7.74 19.10
N ARG A 589 17.31 -7.14 17.94
CA ARG A 589 15.94 -6.89 17.45
C ARG A 589 15.68 -7.52 16.08
N PRO A 590 14.57 -8.22 15.87
CA PRO A 590 14.19 -8.70 14.54
C PRO A 590 13.85 -7.53 13.60
N ARG A 591 14.25 -7.65 12.33
CA ARG A 591 13.90 -6.70 11.25
C ARG A 591 12.50 -6.92 10.70
N GLN A 592 11.91 -8.09 10.91
CA GLN A 592 10.58 -8.41 10.38
C GLN A 592 9.52 -7.85 11.31
N THR A 593 8.57 -7.11 10.75
CA THR A 593 7.35 -6.72 11.45
C THR A 593 6.48 -7.97 11.60
N ASN A 594 5.97 -8.22 12.81
CA ASN A 594 5.32 -9.48 13.20
C ASN A 594 6.27 -10.69 13.31
N TYR A 595 7.49 -10.51 13.83
CA TYR A 595 8.28 -11.64 14.30
C TYR A 595 7.54 -12.30 15.48
N LYS A 596 6.83 -13.39 15.20
CA LYS A 596 5.70 -13.86 16.04
C LYS A 596 6.08 -14.27 17.46
N THR A 597 7.37 -14.51 17.71
CA THR A 597 7.82 -15.17 18.94
C THR A 597 8.45 -14.22 19.95
N ILE A 598 9.07 -13.12 19.51
CA ILE A 598 9.78 -12.17 20.36
C ILE A 598 9.85 -10.78 19.72
N ASP A 599 9.86 -9.74 20.54
CA ASP A 599 10.08 -8.36 20.11
C ASP A 599 11.56 -7.96 20.21
N GLY A 600 12.35 -8.72 20.98
CA GLY A 600 13.79 -8.60 21.07
C GLY A 600 14.44 -9.76 21.83
N MET A 601 15.76 -9.73 21.94
CA MET A 601 16.52 -10.68 22.75
C MET A 601 17.77 -10.02 23.30
N ILE A 602 17.97 -10.07 24.62
CA ILE A 602 19.22 -9.65 25.23
C ILE A 602 20.15 -10.86 25.27
N VAL A 603 21.38 -10.67 24.81
CA VAL A 603 22.42 -11.70 24.79
C VAL A 603 23.61 -11.22 25.61
N PHE A 604 24.12 -12.10 26.46
CA PHE A 604 25.32 -11.84 27.26
C PHE A 604 26.20 -13.09 27.32
N ILE A 605 27.49 -12.96 26.98
CA ILE A 605 28.45 -14.06 27.06
C ILE A 605 29.39 -13.82 28.24
N LYS A 606 29.41 -14.78 29.17
CA LYS A 606 30.25 -14.78 30.36
C LYS A 606 31.37 -15.79 30.22
N ASP A 607 32.61 -15.33 30.31
CA ASP A 607 33.76 -16.23 30.34
C ASP A 607 33.93 -16.87 31.73
N PRO A 608 34.17 -18.18 31.82
CA PRO A 608 34.47 -18.82 33.10
C PRO A 608 35.79 -18.26 33.65
N LYS A 609 35.81 -17.92 34.94
CA LYS A 609 37.03 -17.49 35.64
C LYS A 609 38.19 -18.47 35.35
N ARG A 610 39.38 -17.93 35.03
CA ARG A 610 40.60 -18.62 34.55
C ARG A 610 41.08 -19.87 35.32
N THR A 611 40.48 -20.20 36.45
CA THR A 611 40.93 -21.26 37.37
C THR A 611 40.35 -22.66 37.08
N ALA A 612 39.45 -22.84 36.11
CA ALA A 612 38.89 -24.15 35.78
C ALA A 612 39.25 -24.61 34.36
N LYS A 613 39.92 -25.77 34.24
CA LYS A 613 40.20 -26.43 32.96
C LYS A 613 38.90 -26.71 32.17
N ARG A 614 38.85 -26.27 30.91
CA ARG A 614 37.87 -26.65 29.86
C ARG A 614 36.38 -26.42 30.19
N LYS A 615 36.01 -25.26 30.72
CA LYS A 615 34.59 -24.84 30.71
C LYS A 615 34.30 -24.00 29.47
N ARG A 616 33.21 -24.32 28.76
CA ARG A 616 32.67 -23.48 27.67
C ARG A 616 32.21 -22.14 28.24
N PRO A 617 32.24 -21.04 27.47
CA PRO A 617 31.60 -19.79 27.86
C PRO A 617 30.11 -19.99 28.12
N ILE A 618 29.56 -19.26 29.09
CA ILE A 618 28.13 -19.30 29.40
C ILE A 618 27.43 -18.27 28.53
N LEU A 619 26.47 -18.71 27.73
CA LEU A 619 25.61 -17.86 26.92
C LEU A 619 24.29 -17.65 27.66
N LEU A 620 24.08 -16.44 28.17
CA LEU A 620 22.81 -16.06 28.77
C LEU A 620 21.91 -15.46 27.68
N LEU A 621 20.71 -16.02 27.52
CA LEU A 621 19.71 -15.60 26.56
C LEU A 621 18.46 -15.12 27.28
N PHE A 622 18.04 -13.90 26.95
CA PHE A 622 16.82 -13.28 27.48
C PHE A 622 15.94 -12.82 26.32
N PRO A 623 15.23 -13.74 25.66
CA PRO A 623 14.22 -13.37 24.69
C PRO A 623 13.11 -12.61 25.40
N LEU A 624 12.61 -11.53 24.80
CA LEU A 624 11.61 -10.67 25.41
C LEU A 624 10.39 -10.51 24.52
N GLN A 625 9.21 -10.51 25.16
CA GLN A 625 7.94 -10.15 24.57
C GLN A 625 7.32 -9.03 25.40
N ILE A 626 7.00 -7.93 24.73
CA ILE A 626 6.36 -6.74 25.26
C ILE A 626 4.88 -6.79 24.86
N THR A 627 3.99 -6.61 25.83
CA THR A 627 2.55 -6.61 25.50
C THR A 627 1.74 -5.81 26.50
N VAL A 628 0.77 -5.07 25.99
CA VAL A 628 -0.25 -4.36 26.77
C VAL A 628 -1.51 -5.21 27.00
N ALA A 629 -1.58 -6.39 26.38
CA ALA A 629 -2.75 -7.27 26.47
C ALA A 629 -2.77 -8.06 27.80
N LYS A 630 -3.98 -8.33 28.32
CA LYS A 630 -4.18 -9.16 29.54
C LYS A 630 -3.83 -10.63 29.30
N THR A 631 -4.07 -11.11 28.09
CA THR A 631 -3.80 -12.48 27.63
C THR A 631 -2.64 -12.46 26.63
N HIS A 632 -1.71 -13.40 26.78
CA HIS A 632 -0.50 -13.46 25.95
C HIS A 632 -0.66 -14.50 24.84
N SER A 633 -0.09 -14.22 23.66
CA SER A 633 0.20 -15.22 22.65
C SER A 633 1.13 -16.30 23.21
N ASN A 634 1.18 -17.47 22.60
CA ASN A 634 2.08 -18.55 23.01
C ASN A 634 3.54 -18.30 22.57
N SER A 635 4.01 -17.06 22.69
CA SER A 635 5.30 -16.55 22.20
C SER A 635 6.48 -17.33 22.80
N TYR A 636 6.39 -17.70 24.08
CA TYR A 636 7.37 -18.56 24.74
C TYR A 636 7.54 -19.91 24.02
N ARG A 637 6.46 -20.67 23.80
CA ARG A 637 6.58 -21.95 23.07
C ARG A 637 7.01 -21.74 21.63
N GLY A 638 6.48 -20.70 20.97
CA GLY A 638 6.89 -20.32 19.62
C GLY A 638 8.39 -20.09 19.51
N PHE A 639 8.98 -19.37 20.47
CA PHE A 639 10.42 -19.16 20.54
C PHE A 639 11.18 -20.47 20.72
N LEU A 640 10.78 -21.33 21.67
CA LEU A 640 11.45 -22.61 21.90
C LEU A 640 11.45 -23.49 20.65
N ASP A 641 10.34 -23.52 19.91
CA ASP A 641 10.20 -24.30 18.69
C ASP A 641 11.04 -23.73 17.54
N GLU A 642 10.96 -22.40 17.32
CA GLU A 642 11.65 -21.72 16.22
C GLU A 642 13.18 -21.72 16.40
N TYR A 643 13.67 -21.61 17.62
CA TYR A 643 15.09 -21.54 17.95
C TYR A 643 15.69 -22.90 18.32
N ARG A 644 14.91 -23.99 18.31
CA ARG A 644 15.35 -25.35 18.68
C ARG A 644 16.61 -25.77 17.92
N GLN A 645 16.56 -25.76 16.59
CA GLN A 645 17.69 -26.18 15.75
C GLN A 645 18.92 -25.28 15.94
N TRP A 646 18.68 -23.98 16.10
CA TRP A 646 19.74 -23.02 16.35
C TRP A 646 20.43 -23.29 17.69
N ALA A 647 19.67 -23.54 18.76
CA ALA A 647 20.20 -23.84 20.08
C ALA A 647 21.02 -25.13 20.07
N GLU A 648 20.55 -26.18 19.39
CA GLU A 648 21.29 -27.43 19.20
C GLU A 648 22.68 -27.19 18.59
N GLN A 649 22.78 -26.29 17.60
CA GLN A 649 24.06 -25.93 16.97
C GLN A 649 24.97 -25.15 17.92
N GLN A 650 24.41 -24.32 18.81
CA GLN A 650 25.19 -23.52 19.75
C GLN A 650 25.72 -24.33 20.95
N LEU A 651 25.11 -25.47 21.29
CA LEU A 651 25.53 -26.31 22.41
C LEU A 651 26.97 -26.82 22.31
N SER A 652 27.56 -26.93 21.11
CA SER A 652 28.98 -27.29 20.96
C SER A 652 29.93 -26.20 21.45
N THR A 653 29.47 -24.96 21.40
CA THR A 653 30.27 -23.75 21.63
C THR A 653 30.02 -23.17 23.02
N PHE A 654 28.76 -23.17 23.48
CA PHE A 654 28.32 -22.48 24.69
C PHE A 654 27.62 -23.41 25.67
N ASP A 655 27.65 -23.03 26.95
CA ASP A 655 26.71 -23.49 27.97
C ASP A 655 25.54 -22.50 28.02
N ILE A 656 24.38 -22.89 27.48
CA ILE A 656 23.24 -21.99 27.30
C ILE A 656 22.47 -21.87 28.61
N LYS A 657 22.06 -20.66 28.99
CA LYS A 657 21.03 -20.41 30.00
C LYS A 657 19.96 -19.52 29.41
N LEU A 658 18.71 -19.91 29.62
CA LEU A 658 17.55 -19.24 29.05
C LEU A 658 16.66 -18.71 30.17
N GLU A 659 16.23 -17.46 30.02
CA GLU A 659 15.17 -16.85 30.82
C GLU A 659 14.29 -16.00 29.91
N PHE A 660 13.04 -16.41 29.70
CA PHE A 660 12.11 -15.69 28.83
C PHE A 660 11.46 -14.53 29.58
N LEU A 661 11.50 -13.32 29.02
CA LEU A 661 11.03 -12.11 29.67
C LEU A 661 9.69 -11.65 29.11
N TRP A 662 8.69 -11.56 29.97
CA TRP A 662 7.40 -10.94 29.68
C TRP A 662 7.40 -9.53 30.24
N ILE A 663 7.44 -8.51 29.38
CA ILE A 663 7.34 -7.11 29.81
C ILE A 663 5.90 -6.67 29.64
N THR A 664 5.19 -6.46 30.75
CA THR A 664 3.73 -6.25 30.75
C THR A 664 3.31 -5.17 31.76
N PRO A 665 2.06 -4.69 31.76
CA PRO A 665 1.59 -3.75 32.78
C PRO A 665 1.55 -4.34 34.20
N LYS A 666 1.39 -5.66 34.34
CA LYS A 666 1.14 -6.31 35.63
C LYS A 666 2.30 -7.19 36.05
N LYS A 667 2.55 -7.23 37.35
CA LYS A 667 3.48 -8.19 37.95
C LYS A 667 2.83 -9.57 37.99
N ARG A 668 3.62 -10.62 37.79
CA ARG A 668 3.24 -12.02 37.96
C ARG A 668 4.43 -12.83 38.47
N ASP A 669 4.13 -14.00 39.02
CA ASP A 669 5.15 -14.90 39.53
C ASP A 669 6.02 -15.49 38.43
N VAL A 670 7.24 -15.86 38.82
CA VAL A 670 8.20 -16.55 37.95
C VAL A 670 7.72 -17.97 37.71
N ILE A 671 7.66 -18.38 36.44
CA ILE A 671 7.26 -19.75 36.05
C ILE A 671 8.52 -20.54 35.74
N SER A 672 8.81 -21.58 36.53
CA SER A 672 9.94 -22.46 36.29
C SER A 672 9.56 -23.64 35.39
N HIS A 673 10.41 -23.94 34.41
CA HIS A 673 10.21 -25.05 33.47
C HIS A 673 11.28 -26.13 33.65
N PRO A 674 10.92 -27.43 33.56
CA PRO A 674 11.90 -28.50 33.53
C PRO A 674 12.76 -28.41 32.25
N PRO A 675 13.92 -29.11 32.20
CA PRO A 675 14.70 -29.22 30.97
C PRO A 675 13.86 -29.86 29.85
N ASP A 676 13.91 -29.27 28.65
CA ASP A 676 13.28 -29.78 27.42
C ASP A 676 14.28 -29.62 26.27
N SER A 677 15.01 -30.68 25.95
CA SER A 677 16.12 -30.68 24.99
C SER A 677 15.74 -29.93 23.70
N PRO A 678 16.57 -29.00 23.20
CA PRO A 678 17.92 -28.63 23.63
C PRO A 678 18.00 -27.69 24.83
N TRP A 679 16.86 -27.24 25.35
CA TRP A 679 16.77 -26.21 26.38
C TRP A 679 17.05 -26.79 27.77
N PRO A 680 18.00 -26.22 28.52
CA PRO A 680 18.22 -26.59 29.91
C PRO A 680 17.04 -26.13 30.77
N ARG A 681 17.08 -26.40 32.09
CA ARG A 681 16.12 -25.80 33.02
C ARG A 681 16.12 -24.28 32.83
N HIS A 682 14.94 -23.71 32.64
CA HIS A 682 14.75 -22.30 32.33
C HIS A 682 13.47 -21.78 32.96
N GLN A 683 13.22 -20.48 32.88
CA GLN A 683 12.07 -19.85 33.50
C GLN A 683 11.48 -18.74 32.63
N GLU A 684 10.22 -18.41 32.88
CA GLU A 684 9.57 -17.19 32.41
C GLU A 684 9.50 -16.19 33.56
N ARG A 685 9.94 -14.96 33.33
CA ARG A 685 9.91 -13.87 34.30
C ARG A 685 9.05 -12.72 33.78
N TYR A 686 8.12 -12.25 34.61
CA TYR A 686 7.29 -11.10 34.30
C TYR A 686 7.88 -9.84 34.92
N ILE A 687 8.05 -8.80 34.10
CA ILE A 687 8.61 -7.51 34.48
C ILE A 687 7.53 -6.46 34.22
N PRO A 688 7.03 -5.76 35.25
CA PRO A 688 6.07 -4.69 35.06
C PRO A 688 6.72 -3.50 34.34
N PHE A 689 5.93 -2.71 33.60
CA PHE A 689 6.43 -1.51 32.93
C PHE A 689 7.12 -0.52 33.88
N SER A 690 6.64 -0.42 35.12
CA SER A 690 7.24 0.42 36.17
C SER A 690 8.67 0.00 36.53
N GLU A 691 8.98 -1.30 36.51
CA GLU A 691 10.34 -1.81 36.76
C GLU A 691 11.29 -1.57 35.58
N VAL A 692 10.76 -1.37 34.37
CA VAL A 692 11.55 -0.95 33.21
C VAL A 692 11.78 0.56 33.24
N SER A 693 10.71 1.34 33.39
CA SER A 693 10.76 2.80 33.47
C SER A 693 9.47 3.35 34.07
N THR A 694 9.60 4.04 35.21
CA THR A 694 8.51 4.76 35.88
C THR A 694 7.85 5.78 34.95
N ASP A 695 8.62 6.51 34.13
CA ASP A 695 8.10 7.49 33.17
C ASP A 695 7.19 6.84 32.12
N ILE A 696 7.62 5.71 31.54
CA ILE A 696 6.82 4.95 30.58
C ILE A 696 5.50 4.51 31.23
N TRP A 697 5.58 3.98 32.46
CA TRP A 697 4.40 3.55 33.20
C TRP A 697 3.42 4.69 33.48
N ILE A 698 3.91 5.85 33.93
CA ILE A 698 3.10 7.04 34.20
C ILE A 698 2.38 7.51 32.93
N LYS A 699 3.09 7.60 31.80
CA LYS A 699 2.52 8.02 30.52
C LYS A 699 1.44 7.04 30.04
N TYR A 700 1.71 5.73 30.14
CA TYR A 700 0.74 4.69 29.81
C TYR A 700 -0.53 4.76 30.69
N ARG A 701 -0.37 4.83 32.01
CA ARG A 701 -1.49 4.98 32.97
C ARG A 701 -2.31 6.22 32.68
N ARG A 702 -1.66 7.37 32.41
CA ARG A 702 -2.35 8.63 32.09
C ARG A 702 -3.22 8.48 30.85
N ALA A 703 -2.70 7.87 29.79
CA ALA A 703 -3.46 7.62 28.58
C ALA A 703 -4.66 6.70 28.82
N GLU A 704 -4.48 5.57 29.54
CA GLU A 704 -5.58 4.67 29.90
C GLU A 704 -6.65 5.36 30.77
N LYS A 705 -6.26 6.24 31.71
CA LYS A 705 -7.23 7.02 32.52
C LYS A 705 -8.05 7.98 31.64
N SER A 706 -7.44 8.63 30.65
CA SER A 706 -8.15 9.51 29.70
C SER A 706 -9.22 8.76 28.90
N LYS A 707 -8.93 7.52 28.47
CA LYS A 707 -9.89 6.64 27.79
C LYS A 707 -11.15 6.38 28.63
N LYS A 708 -10.98 6.12 29.93
CA LYS A 708 -12.11 5.88 30.86
C LYS A 708 -13.01 7.13 30.99
N LYS A 709 -12.44 8.34 30.95
CA LYS A 709 -13.20 9.61 31.06
C LYS A 709 -14.03 9.90 29.80
N GLU A 710 -13.46 9.76 28.61
CA GLU A 710 -14.18 9.96 27.34
C GLU A 710 -15.34 8.96 27.16
N GLY A 711 -15.17 7.72 27.64
CA GLY A 711 -16.22 6.70 27.61
C GLY A 711 -17.42 7.04 28.51
N ARG A 712 -17.18 7.67 29.68
CA ARG A 712 -18.24 8.11 30.60
C ARG A 712 -19.00 9.33 30.09
N GLU A 713 -18.35 10.23 29.35
CA GLU A 713 -19.01 11.42 28.77
C GLU A 713 -19.81 11.10 27.51
N ARG A 714 -19.40 10.11 26.70
CA ARG A 714 -20.19 9.65 25.53
C ARG A 714 -21.33 8.69 25.89
N GLY A 715 -21.28 8.07 27.07
CA GLY A 715 -22.30 7.15 27.58
C GLY A 715 -23.40 7.84 28.39
N GLY A 716 -24.11 8.80 27.80
CA GLY A 716 -25.30 9.40 28.43
C GLY A 716 -26.49 8.42 28.47
N ASP A 717 -26.97 8.16 29.69
CA ASP A 717 -28.31 7.70 30.07
C ASP A 717 -28.95 6.51 29.34
N ASN A 718 -28.34 5.32 29.34
CA ASN A 718 -29.12 4.06 29.32
C ASN A 718 -28.39 2.75 29.71
N LYS A 719 -27.38 2.81 30.57
CA LYS A 719 -26.72 1.59 31.07
C LYS A 719 -26.29 1.66 32.53
N LYS A 720 -27.12 2.28 33.38
CA LYS A 720 -26.82 2.45 34.82
C LYS A 720 -27.15 1.25 35.72
N LYS A 721 -27.59 0.11 35.19
CA LYS A 721 -28.10 -0.99 36.05
C LYS A 721 -27.43 -2.36 35.91
N ALA A 722 -26.45 -2.49 35.02
CA ALA A 722 -25.69 -3.74 34.85
C ALA A 722 -24.18 -3.58 35.16
N GLU A 723 -23.72 -2.36 35.41
CA GLU A 723 -22.31 -2.05 35.71
C GLU A 723 -22.07 -1.73 37.19
N GLU A 724 -23.10 -1.66 38.05
CA GLU A 724 -22.92 -1.44 39.49
C GLU A 724 -22.51 -2.73 40.24
N GLU A 725 -22.97 -3.92 39.82
CA GLU A 725 -22.60 -5.19 40.50
C GLU A 725 -21.21 -5.75 40.10
N ALA A 726 -20.59 -5.23 39.03
CA ALA A 726 -19.22 -5.61 38.64
C ALA A 726 -18.15 -4.60 39.12
N ASN A 727 -18.56 -3.41 39.59
CA ASN A 727 -17.65 -2.35 40.03
C ASN A 727 -17.33 -2.39 41.54
N GLU A 728 -18.10 -3.12 42.37
CA GLU A 728 -17.82 -3.23 43.81
C GLU A 728 -16.65 -4.20 44.13
N GLU A 729 -16.33 -5.15 43.25
CA GLU A 729 -15.12 -5.99 43.41
C GLU A 729 -13.86 -5.30 42.84
N GLU A 730 -13.99 -4.48 41.78
CA GLU A 730 -12.85 -3.75 41.17
C GLU A 730 -12.46 -2.50 41.99
N SER A 731 -13.39 -1.88 42.73
CA SER A 731 -13.08 -0.73 43.61
C SER A 731 -12.30 -1.13 44.86
N ASN A 732 -12.52 -2.34 45.39
CA ASN A 732 -11.85 -2.80 46.60
C ASN A 732 -10.40 -3.27 46.35
N GLU A 733 -10.05 -3.70 45.13
CA GLU A 733 -8.66 -3.97 44.75
C GLU A 733 -7.90 -2.69 44.34
N GLU A 734 -8.56 -1.69 43.70
CA GLU A 734 -7.91 -0.41 43.35
C GLU A 734 -7.65 0.49 44.57
N GLU A 735 -8.46 0.43 45.64
CA GLU A 735 -8.19 1.15 46.90
C GLU A 735 -7.00 0.55 47.68
N ALA A 736 -6.79 -0.76 47.60
CA ALA A 736 -5.66 -1.42 48.25
C ALA A 736 -4.31 -1.09 47.60
N ASP A 737 -4.26 -0.98 46.26
CA ASP A 737 -3.04 -0.57 45.54
C ASP A 737 -2.76 0.94 45.70
N GLU A 738 -3.78 1.80 45.86
CA GLU A 738 -3.59 3.24 46.14
C GLU A 738 -3.18 3.55 47.59
N GLU A 739 -3.46 2.68 48.57
CA GLU A 739 -2.95 2.83 49.94
C GLU A 739 -1.46 2.45 50.03
N VAL A 740 -1.02 1.41 49.32
CA VAL A 740 0.40 0.99 49.30
C VAL A 740 1.29 2.05 48.62
N ASP A 741 0.84 2.64 47.51
CA ASP A 741 1.58 3.71 46.82
C ASP A 741 1.67 5.02 47.64
N LYS A 742 0.72 5.28 48.55
CA LYS A 742 0.74 6.45 49.45
C LYS A 742 1.60 6.25 50.69
N GLU A 743 1.74 5.01 51.17
CA GLU A 743 2.65 4.69 52.26
C GLU A 743 4.12 4.78 51.81
N GLU A 744 4.48 4.29 50.62
CA GLU A 744 5.85 4.42 50.08
C GLU A 744 6.25 5.88 49.82
N SER A 745 5.33 6.75 49.34
CA SER A 745 5.65 8.16 49.10
C SER A 745 5.83 8.96 50.40
N ASN A 746 5.13 8.59 51.48
CA ASN A 746 5.25 9.25 52.77
C ASN A 746 6.51 8.80 53.55
N GLU A 747 7.00 7.58 53.33
CA GLU A 747 8.28 7.13 53.89
C GLU A 747 9.48 7.81 53.21
N GLU A 748 9.44 8.04 51.88
CA GLU A 748 10.52 8.78 51.17
C GLU A 748 10.57 10.27 51.57
N GLU A 749 9.42 10.95 51.73
CA GLU A 749 9.39 12.35 52.22
C GLU A 749 9.87 12.47 53.68
N ALA A 750 9.62 11.46 54.52
CA ALA A 750 10.07 11.46 55.91
C ALA A 750 11.59 11.17 56.06
N GLU A 751 12.20 10.42 55.14
CA GLU A 751 13.66 10.22 55.10
C GLU A 751 14.39 11.46 54.57
N GLU A 752 13.84 12.18 53.59
CA GLU A 752 14.42 13.46 53.12
C GLU A 752 14.35 14.56 54.19
N GLU A 753 13.25 14.68 54.94
CA GLU A 753 13.15 15.66 56.05
C GLU A 753 14.11 15.32 57.22
N ALA A 754 14.36 14.04 57.47
CA ALA A 754 15.29 13.60 58.52
C ALA A 754 16.77 13.86 58.16
N GLU A 755 17.15 13.74 56.88
CA GLU A 755 18.50 14.09 56.40
C GLU A 755 18.73 15.61 56.38
N GLU A 756 17.69 16.42 56.12
CA GLU A 756 17.80 17.88 56.19
C GLU A 756 17.93 18.41 57.63
N GLU A 757 17.28 17.77 58.62
CA GLU A 757 17.45 18.14 60.04
C GLU A 757 18.83 17.75 60.61
N GLU A 758 19.43 16.62 60.20
CA GLU A 758 20.80 16.26 60.63
C GLU A 758 21.86 17.23 60.06
N VAL A 759 21.65 17.78 58.86
CA VAL A 759 22.57 18.74 58.24
C VAL A 759 22.46 20.14 58.88
N GLU A 760 21.29 20.53 59.42
CA GLU A 760 21.14 21.78 60.17
C GLU A 760 21.67 21.70 61.61
N GLU A 761 21.62 20.53 62.28
CA GLU A 761 22.17 20.38 63.64
C GLU A 761 23.70 20.43 63.68
N ASP A 762 24.37 19.90 62.64
CA ASP A 762 25.84 19.92 62.56
C ASP A 762 26.41 21.32 62.25
N GLN A 763 25.59 22.24 61.70
CA GLN A 763 25.98 23.64 61.50
C GLN A 763 25.78 24.52 62.76
N ARG A 764 25.02 24.04 63.76
CA ARG A 764 24.77 24.77 65.01
C ARG A 764 25.77 24.48 66.13
N SER A 765 26.53 23.38 66.08
CA SER A 765 27.48 23.02 67.14
C SER A 765 28.89 23.59 66.93
N GLY A 766 29.00 24.92 66.97
CA GLY A 766 30.28 25.60 66.95
C GLY A 766 31.19 25.20 68.12
N ARG A 767 32.25 24.42 67.86
CA ARG A 767 33.39 24.27 68.80
C ARG A 767 34.73 24.52 68.12
N ILE A 768 35.21 25.73 68.36
CA ILE A 768 36.54 26.24 68.06
C ILE A 768 37.61 25.47 68.84
N THR A 769 38.65 24.96 68.17
CA THR A 769 40.03 25.01 68.72
C THR A 769 41.08 25.22 67.63
N ARG A 770 41.81 26.34 67.77
CA ARG A 770 43.02 26.74 67.04
C ARG A 770 44.24 25.92 67.51
N SER A 771 45.14 25.53 66.60
CA SER A 771 46.59 25.75 66.77
C SER A 771 47.45 25.54 65.50
N LYS A 772 48.04 26.66 65.06
CA LYS A 772 49.44 26.91 64.63
C LYS A 772 50.16 26.00 63.59
N ALA A 773 50.31 26.60 62.40
CA ALA A 773 51.57 27.07 61.77
C ALA A 773 52.71 26.09 61.39
N LYS A 774 53.06 26.03 60.09
CA LYS A 774 54.29 26.63 59.48
C LYS A 774 54.52 26.16 58.03
N ARG A 775 54.91 27.14 57.17
CA ARG A 775 55.97 27.13 56.11
C ARG A 775 55.99 25.96 55.09
N SER A 776 56.26 26.08 53.79
CA SER A 776 56.75 27.13 52.89
C SER A 776 57.03 26.48 51.51
N ARG A 777 57.20 27.32 50.47
CA ARG A 777 57.93 27.10 49.19
C ARG A 777 57.19 26.47 47.99
N ALA A 778 56.78 27.37 47.09
CA ALA A 778 57.31 27.61 45.74
C ALA A 778 57.88 26.42 44.92
N LYS A 779 57.38 26.19 43.70
CA LYS A 779 57.93 26.72 42.41
C LYS A 779 57.32 26.01 41.17
N ARG A 780 57.06 26.84 40.15
CA ARG A 780 57.30 26.65 38.70
C ARG A 780 56.50 25.61 37.88
N SER A 781 55.73 26.17 36.92
CA SER A 781 55.82 26.00 35.44
C SER A 781 56.00 24.57 34.89
N ARG A 782 55.26 24.11 33.89
CA ARG A 782 55.24 24.61 32.50
C ARG A 782 54.16 23.84 31.71
N ALA A 783 53.68 24.49 30.65
CA ALA A 783 52.86 23.90 29.60
C ALA A 783 53.55 22.75 28.84
N ARG A 784 52.76 21.75 28.45
CA ARG A 784 52.48 21.42 27.05
C ARG A 784 51.13 20.74 26.96
#